data_AF-A0A3M1W5H0-F1
#
_entry.id   AF-A0A3M1W5H0-F1
#
_cell.length_a   1.000
_cell.length_b   1.000
_cell.length_c   1.000
_cell.angle_alpha   90.00
_cell.angle_beta   90.00
_cell.angle_gamma   90.00
#
_symmetry.space_group_name_H-M   'P 1'
#
loop_
_entity.id
_entity.type
_entity.pdbx_description
1 polymer ?
#
loop_
_entity_poly.entity_id
_entity_poly.type
_entity_poly.pdbx_seq_one_letter_code
_entity_poly.pdbx_strand_id
1 'polypeptide(L)'
;MKQDIVLAGVGGQGILTIAQAISSAAVRRGLSVKQSEVHGMSQRGGAVQAHIRLADGAIHSDVIPAGTADLVIAVEPLEALRHLPHLRNGGCVVSSVNAFVNIGDYPPVETLLERIAAAPYHVLVDAERIARAAGSGRAANIAMLGAASLFIEMDPQQLEEAVAEMFAAKGERVVEANLRAFRFGRNAARAYLDGIQRGAPSAAVRHWIDSLDARHLAEPEAPDAPVLEVVADSGILSGAEEHAVAKTLEDAYHEGRRQLLEHEVYAIVQLVGAISPPKHLFVSTEEMISEEELARFPGDRVVLKIVSPDIVHKTEANGIAFVPKDYETVCREIDRLIARHRAGADVRGVLVVEYVERVRPGFGNELFVGIRSTREFGPVIAAGLGGIDTEYLADKMKPGLAVAKACALDTDAERFLELFQGTVAYEILSGRARGRRRIVSDGELLRCFRAFLALARRFCVDRGEEEPDVAELEVNPFAFRRQRLVPLDGRGRLAPAVRRPPARPRAAIARLLEPGSIAVLGVSSREEGFGRIILRNVQRAGFPAERVRVVKPGVEEIDGIPAVASPSDLPEPVDLLVVAAGADRLPAIAEEIVDCGKARSVILIPGGAGETSGSEEIAERLARAIARARERSADGPVFLGPNSLGLISRPGRYDTFFIPESRLDKRRGAPARPVALLSQSGAFIASRLSNLETLDPAFSVSLGNQADLTISDMLAALAGREDVATIGVYAEGFNDLDGLDTVREIEQAVARGKEVVFYKAGRTEPGRSAAAGHTASVAGDYDVCQAAADQAGAMVADTFKEFEQLLELSAALHDRPVRGNRIAVVTNAGFEAVGTADAVIGQRYRVELPPLDPVVRERLRELLEAHRLGRLVNARNPLDLTPMAGEEVYEGAVRILLEWDGVDAVLVGIVPLTVTLKVTPDELDTPGSLPERLGRLRASHDKPLAAVVDSGPRYAPLVHRLREAGLPVFPSADQAVRSLGRYLCHRAARRTPVHPGGAAVR
;
A
#
# COMPACT_ATOMS: atom_id res chain seq x y z
N MET A 1 25.43 26.63 25.91
CA MET A 1 24.81 27.42 24.83
C MET A 1 25.91 28.21 24.12
N LYS A 2 25.98 28.08 22.80
CA LYS A 2 26.75 28.97 21.93
C LYS A 2 25.94 29.13 20.63
N GLN A 3 25.62 30.36 20.25
CA GLN A 3 24.86 30.63 19.03
C GLN A 3 25.41 31.86 18.31
N ASP A 4 25.72 31.70 17.03
CA ASP A 4 26.27 32.73 16.14
C ASP A 4 25.19 33.17 15.13
N ILE A 5 24.75 34.43 15.22
CA ILE A 5 23.66 35.01 14.43
C ILE A 5 24.18 36.17 13.57
N VAL A 6 23.92 36.13 12.27
CA VAL A 6 24.19 37.25 11.36
C VAL A 6 22.86 37.97 11.08
N LEU A 7 22.81 39.27 11.35
CA LEU A 7 21.69 40.13 10.98
C LEU A 7 22.07 40.97 9.76
N ALA A 8 21.20 41.04 8.75
CA ALA A 8 21.49 41.80 7.53
C ALA A 8 20.26 42.53 6.97
N GLY A 9 20.46 43.70 6.36
CA GLY A 9 19.38 44.46 5.75
C GLY A 9 19.79 45.83 5.23
N VAL A 10 18.82 46.65 4.86
CA VAL A 10 19.04 48.01 4.36
C VAL A 10 18.45 49.04 5.33
N GLY A 11 19.18 50.14 5.58
CA GLY A 11 18.66 51.28 6.36
C GLY A 11 18.85 51.23 7.90
N GLY A 12 19.56 50.25 8.44
CA GLY A 12 20.18 50.23 9.77
C GLY A 12 19.27 50.15 11.01
N GLN A 13 18.23 50.99 11.10
CA GLN A 13 17.40 51.10 12.32
C GLN A 13 16.67 49.78 12.68
N GLY A 14 16.19 49.04 11.68
CA GLY A 14 15.51 47.76 11.90
C GLY A 14 16.45 46.69 12.46
N ILE A 15 17.67 46.59 11.91
CA ILE A 15 18.70 45.61 12.31
C ILE A 15 19.18 45.86 13.73
N LEU A 16 19.47 47.12 14.06
CA LEU A 16 19.90 47.49 15.41
C LEU A 16 18.82 47.19 16.46
N THR A 17 17.54 47.36 16.10
CA THR A 17 16.44 47.05 17.00
C THR A 17 16.36 45.55 17.29
N ILE A 18 16.48 44.69 16.27
CA ILE A 18 16.52 43.23 16.44
C ILE A 18 17.72 42.83 17.30
N ALA A 19 18.89 43.42 17.01
CA ALA A 19 20.12 43.15 17.75
C ALA A 19 20.03 43.52 19.23
N GLN A 20 19.46 44.68 19.51
CA GLN A 20 19.25 45.17 20.86
C GLN A 20 18.26 44.30 21.64
N ALA A 21 17.17 43.83 21.01
CA ALA A 21 16.19 42.96 21.66
C ALA A 21 16.81 41.62 22.06
N ILE A 22 17.55 40.98 21.15
CA ILE A 22 18.26 39.71 21.40
C ILE A 22 19.30 39.90 22.51
N SER A 23 20.14 40.95 22.40
CA SER A 23 21.19 41.23 23.37
C SER A 23 20.64 41.51 24.77
N SER A 24 19.57 42.30 24.86
CA SER A 24 18.92 42.64 26.15
C SER A 24 18.34 41.40 26.82
N ALA A 25 17.65 40.55 26.05
CA ALA A 25 17.08 39.31 26.55
C ALA A 25 18.19 38.31 26.98
N ALA A 26 19.30 38.26 26.25
CA ALA A 26 20.41 37.37 26.57
C ALA A 26 21.17 37.80 27.85
N VAL A 27 21.42 39.12 28.03
CA VAL A 27 22.04 39.66 29.26
C VAL A 27 21.22 39.32 30.50
N ARG A 28 19.88 39.37 30.43
CA ARG A 28 18.98 39.00 31.53
C ARG A 28 19.11 37.53 31.94
N ARG A 29 19.37 36.67 30.97
CA ARG A 29 19.59 35.24 31.19
C ARG A 29 20.99 34.93 31.76
N GLY A 30 21.83 35.94 31.92
CA GLY A 30 23.22 35.78 32.36
C GLY A 30 24.15 35.25 31.27
N LEU A 31 23.76 35.38 30.00
CA LEU A 31 24.59 34.98 28.87
C LEU A 31 25.62 36.07 28.55
N SER A 32 26.79 35.63 28.10
CA SER A 32 27.74 36.52 27.42
C SER A 32 27.21 36.86 26.04
N VAL A 33 27.24 38.14 25.69
CA VAL A 33 26.84 38.65 24.37
C VAL A 33 27.94 39.53 23.81
N LYS A 34 28.30 39.31 22.54
CA LYS A 34 29.05 40.30 21.76
C LYS A 34 28.29 40.62 20.48
N GLN A 35 28.22 41.92 20.20
CA GLN A 35 27.63 42.48 18.99
C GLN A 35 28.74 43.24 18.26
N SER A 36 29.03 42.87 17.01
CA SER A 36 29.80 43.73 16.10
C SER A 36 28.87 44.47 15.15
N GLU A 37 29.21 45.73 14.87
CA GLU A 37 28.48 46.59 13.96
C GLU A 37 29.40 47.05 12.83
N VAL A 38 29.04 46.77 11.59
CA VAL A 38 29.74 47.34 10.42
C VAL A 38 28.88 48.48 9.87
N HIS A 39 29.38 49.71 10.00
CA HIS A 39 28.67 50.93 9.66
C HIS A 39 28.66 51.20 8.14
N GLY A 40 27.47 51.18 7.53
CA GLY A 40 27.17 51.84 6.25
C GLY A 40 26.63 53.28 6.42
N MET A 41 26.88 53.93 7.56
CA MET A 41 26.20 55.17 7.99
C MET A 41 26.44 56.41 7.10
N SER A 42 27.30 56.36 6.10
CA SER A 42 27.53 57.46 5.16
C SER A 42 26.61 57.43 3.91
N GLN A 43 25.77 56.40 3.71
CA GLN A 43 24.79 56.36 2.61
C GLN A 43 23.38 56.04 3.13
N ARG A 44 22.44 56.99 2.94
CA ARG A 44 21.01 56.71 3.13
C ARG A 44 20.62 55.58 2.17
N GLY A 45 20.14 54.47 2.72
CA GLY A 45 19.80 53.27 1.95
C GLY A 45 20.97 52.32 1.69
N GLY A 46 22.08 52.37 2.45
CA GLY A 46 23.15 51.37 2.35
C GLY A 46 22.83 50.03 3.05
N ALA A 47 23.55 48.98 2.65
CA ALA A 47 23.54 47.68 3.33
C ALA A 47 24.14 47.79 4.74
N VAL A 48 23.53 47.09 5.70
CA VAL A 48 23.90 47.06 7.11
C VAL A 48 23.91 45.63 7.58
N GLN A 49 24.97 45.25 8.28
CA GLN A 49 25.10 43.95 8.94
C GLN A 49 25.49 44.13 10.41
N ALA A 50 25.03 43.20 11.25
CA ALA A 50 25.45 43.06 12.62
C ALA A 50 25.67 41.58 12.95
N HIS A 51 26.76 41.24 13.61
CA HIS A 51 27.00 39.88 14.07
C HIS A 51 26.72 39.82 15.56
N ILE A 52 25.94 38.84 15.98
CA ILE A 52 25.58 38.61 17.38
C ILE A 52 26.04 37.23 17.76
N ARG A 53 26.80 37.16 18.85
CA ARG A 53 27.26 35.91 19.42
C ARG A 53 26.75 35.80 20.84
N LEU A 54 26.10 34.68 21.13
CA LEU A 54 25.54 34.35 22.44
C LEU A 54 26.28 33.14 22.99
N ALA A 55 26.70 33.17 24.25
CA ALA A 55 27.33 32.02 24.89
C ALA A 55 27.12 31.97 26.41
N ASP A 56 27.16 30.78 27.00
CA ASP A 56 27.22 30.59 28.47
C ASP A 56 28.61 30.92 29.04
N GLY A 57 29.63 31.01 28.18
CA GLY A 57 31.03 31.30 28.52
C GLY A 57 31.56 32.57 27.85
N ALA A 58 32.83 32.88 28.07
CA ALA A 58 33.46 34.07 27.50
C ALA A 58 33.47 34.07 25.96
N ILE A 59 33.18 35.22 25.36
CA ILE A 59 33.23 35.43 23.91
C ILE A 59 34.47 36.26 23.56
N HIS A 60 35.40 35.67 22.83
CA HIS A 60 36.69 36.30 22.54
C HIS A 60 36.66 37.23 21.32
N SER A 61 35.83 36.93 20.30
CA SER A 61 35.67 37.73 19.08
C SER A 61 34.20 38.04 18.79
N ASP A 62 33.92 39.23 18.30
CA ASP A 62 32.61 39.77 17.91
C ASP A 62 32.25 39.51 16.43
N VAL A 63 33.18 38.99 15.62
CA VAL A 63 32.97 38.64 14.21
C VAL A 63 32.71 37.14 14.05
N ILE A 64 31.78 36.79 13.15
CA ILE A 64 31.41 35.41 12.81
C ILE A 64 32.07 35.04 11.48
N PRO A 65 32.94 34.02 11.43
CA PRO A 65 33.54 33.54 10.18
C PRO A 65 32.52 32.98 9.19
N ALA A 66 32.87 33.01 7.91
CA ALA A 66 32.07 32.36 6.87
C ALA A 66 31.88 30.85 7.16
N GLY A 67 30.70 30.31 6.84
CA GLY A 67 30.36 28.90 7.08
C GLY A 67 30.18 28.50 8.56
N THR A 68 30.08 29.45 9.50
CA THR A 68 29.97 29.15 10.94
C THR A 68 28.71 29.67 11.62
N ALA A 69 27.93 30.55 10.97
CA ALA A 69 26.70 31.10 11.55
C ALA A 69 25.60 30.04 11.67
N ASP A 70 24.94 30.00 12.82
CA ASP A 70 23.76 29.16 13.06
C ASP A 70 22.51 29.71 12.38
N LEU A 71 22.41 31.04 12.31
CA LEU A 71 21.21 31.75 11.86
C LEU A 71 21.59 33.01 11.09
N VAL A 72 20.98 33.19 9.92
CA VAL A 72 20.97 34.47 9.19
C VAL A 72 19.57 35.05 9.30
N ILE A 73 19.41 36.24 9.88
CA ILE A 73 18.15 36.98 9.92
C ILE A 73 18.28 38.19 9.00
N ALA A 74 17.48 38.21 7.93
CA ALA A 74 17.53 39.26 6.94
C ALA A 74 16.19 39.98 6.84
N VAL A 75 16.18 41.30 7.00
CA VAL A 75 14.95 42.11 6.81
C VAL A 75 14.75 42.50 5.34
N GLU A 76 15.62 42.01 4.45
CA GLU A 76 15.68 42.33 3.03
C GLU A 76 16.28 41.12 2.27
N PRO A 77 15.65 40.64 1.17
CA PRO A 77 16.01 39.37 0.52
C PRO A 77 17.37 39.38 -0.21
N LEU A 78 17.81 40.47 -0.82
CA LEU A 78 19.13 40.52 -1.45
C LEU A 78 20.25 40.42 -0.41
N GLU A 79 20.06 41.04 0.76
CA GLU A 79 20.99 40.91 1.89
C GLU A 79 20.97 39.49 2.48
N ALA A 80 19.82 38.82 2.53
CA ALA A 80 19.77 37.40 2.90
C ALA A 80 20.70 36.56 2.03
N LEU A 81 20.62 36.74 0.71
CA LEU A 81 21.41 36.00 -0.27
C LEU A 81 22.91 36.30 -0.14
N ARG A 82 23.29 37.56 0.11
CA ARG A 82 24.71 37.97 0.32
C ARG A 82 25.33 37.31 1.55
N HIS A 83 24.52 37.05 2.58
CA HIS A 83 24.99 36.48 3.84
C HIS A 83 24.81 34.97 3.95
N LEU A 84 24.16 34.29 3.00
CA LEU A 84 24.10 32.82 2.95
C LEU A 84 25.46 32.12 3.10
N PRO A 85 26.58 32.59 2.51
CA PRO A 85 27.88 31.96 2.71
C PRO A 85 28.39 31.95 4.16
N HIS A 86 27.81 32.78 5.05
CA HIS A 86 28.14 32.74 6.47
C HIS A 86 27.48 31.58 7.19
N LEU A 87 26.40 31.04 6.64
CA LEU A 87 25.61 29.99 7.25
C LEU A 87 26.39 28.68 7.24
N ARG A 88 26.44 28.00 8.39
CA ARG A 88 27.03 26.67 8.49
C ARG A 88 26.14 25.62 7.81
N ASN A 89 26.72 24.46 7.51
CA ASN A 89 25.92 23.30 7.12
C ASN A 89 24.89 22.98 8.23
N GLY A 90 23.61 23.09 7.88
CA GLY A 90 22.49 22.92 8.82
C GLY A 90 22.08 24.18 9.60
N GLY A 91 22.62 25.36 9.29
CA GLY A 91 22.10 26.63 9.78
C GLY A 91 20.82 27.04 9.03
N CYS A 92 20.07 27.99 9.58
CA CYS A 92 18.81 28.48 9.00
C CYS A 92 18.90 29.93 8.51
N VAL A 93 18.23 30.24 7.40
CA VAL A 93 18.00 31.62 6.95
C VAL A 93 16.54 32.02 7.19
N VAL A 94 16.33 33.15 7.85
CA VAL A 94 15.00 33.76 8.06
C VAL A 94 15.00 35.10 7.36
N SER A 95 14.27 35.20 6.25
CA SER A 95 14.27 36.40 5.41
C SER A 95 12.88 36.99 5.27
N SER A 96 12.82 38.32 5.27
CA SER A 96 11.68 39.05 4.71
C SER A 96 11.61 38.83 3.20
N VAL A 97 10.41 38.82 2.63
CA VAL A 97 10.19 38.85 1.18
C VAL A 97 10.11 40.28 0.62
N ASN A 98 10.00 41.28 1.50
CA ASN A 98 9.88 42.68 1.10
C ASN A 98 11.25 43.22 0.65
N ALA A 99 11.39 43.55 -0.63
CA ALA A 99 12.62 44.10 -1.22
C ALA A 99 12.73 45.61 -1.06
N PHE A 100 13.94 46.11 -0.81
CA PHE A 100 14.23 47.55 -0.79
C PHE A 100 15.02 47.94 -2.04
N VAL A 101 14.31 48.24 -3.13
CA VAL A 101 14.93 48.53 -4.43
C VAL A 101 15.56 49.93 -4.44
N ASN A 102 16.87 49.96 -4.19
CA ASN A 102 17.70 51.18 -4.09
C ASN A 102 18.86 51.22 -5.10
N ILE A 103 18.94 50.23 -6.00
CA ILE A 103 19.94 50.11 -7.06
C ILE A 103 19.25 49.85 -8.41
N GLY A 104 19.88 50.26 -9.51
CA GLY A 104 19.31 50.14 -10.86
C GLY A 104 19.16 48.70 -11.36
N ASP A 105 20.06 47.81 -10.96
CA ASP A 105 20.11 46.40 -11.39
C ASP A 105 19.64 45.43 -10.29
N TYR A 106 18.58 45.79 -9.56
CA TYR A 106 18.04 44.93 -8.52
C TYR A 106 17.41 43.66 -9.14
N PRO A 107 17.83 42.44 -8.79
CA PRO A 107 17.32 41.21 -9.40
C PRO A 107 15.82 40.99 -9.14
N PRO A 108 15.09 40.26 -10.01
CA PRO A 108 13.71 39.89 -9.74
C PRO A 108 13.57 39.22 -8.37
N VAL A 109 12.66 39.73 -7.53
CA VAL A 109 12.52 39.31 -6.13
C VAL A 109 12.27 37.81 -6.02
N GLU A 110 11.40 37.27 -6.87
CA GLU A 110 11.08 35.84 -6.84
C GLU A 110 12.30 34.94 -7.11
N THR A 111 13.18 35.34 -8.04
CA THR A 111 14.45 34.64 -8.29
C THR A 111 15.40 34.68 -7.09
N LEU A 112 15.40 35.78 -6.31
CA LEU A 112 16.15 35.85 -5.05
C LEU A 112 15.55 34.89 -4.02
N LEU A 113 14.22 34.87 -3.88
CA LEU A 113 13.52 34.00 -2.93
C LEU A 113 13.71 32.53 -3.25
N GLU A 114 13.69 32.13 -4.52
CA GLU A 114 14.02 30.76 -4.96
C GLU A 114 15.44 30.36 -4.57
N ARG A 115 16.42 31.26 -4.76
CA ARG A 115 17.81 31.01 -4.36
C ARG A 115 17.99 30.92 -2.86
N ILE A 116 17.25 31.72 -2.08
CA ILE A 116 17.22 31.61 -0.62
C ILE A 116 16.54 30.31 -0.20
N ALA A 117 15.45 29.92 -0.86
CA ALA A 117 14.70 28.70 -0.61
C ALA A 117 15.48 27.42 -0.97
N ALA A 118 16.51 27.52 -1.81
CA ALA A 118 17.46 26.44 -2.05
C ALA A 118 18.30 26.10 -0.80
N ALA A 119 18.36 26.98 0.20
CA ALA A 119 18.95 26.64 1.49
C ALA A 119 18.08 25.56 2.18
N PRO A 120 18.67 24.45 2.67
CA PRO A 120 17.90 23.32 3.25
C PRO A 120 17.05 23.67 4.49
N TYR A 121 17.31 24.82 5.11
CA TYR A 121 16.56 25.36 6.24
C TYR A 121 16.31 26.85 5.99
N HIS A 122 15.08 27.21 5.65
CA HIS A 122 14.73 28.59 5.38
C HIS A 122 13.31 28.92 5.87
N VAL A 123 13.08 30.18 6.21
CA VAL A 123 11.76 30.77 6.47
C VAL A 123 11.66 32.08 5.72
N LEU A 124 10.61 32.21 4.91
CA LEU A 124 10.33 33.41 4.12
C LEU A 124 8.98 33.98 4.54
N VAL A 125 8.95 35.22 5.02
CA VAL A 125 7.72 35.87 5.50
C VAL A 125 7.57 37.29 4.95
N ASP A 126 6.34 37.73 4.70
CA ASP A 126 6.02 39.14 4.41
C ASP A 126 5.94 39.93 5.72
N ALA A 127 7.09 40.42 6.16
CA ALA A 127 7.24 41.13 7.43
C ALA A 127 6.42 42.42 7.48
N GLU A 128 6.30 43.14 6.36
CA GLU A 128 5.50 44.35 6.30
C GLU A 128 4.01 44.08 6.41
N ARG A 129 3.51 43.06 5.70
CA ARG A 129 2.12 42.63 5.80
C ARG A 129 1.78 42.19 7.21
N ILE A 130 2.64 41.37 7.83
CA ILE A 130 2.48 40.92 9.21
C ILE A 130 2.42 42.11 10.16
N ALA A 131 3.32 43.09 9.99
CA ALA A 131 3.33 44.31 10.81
C ALA A 131 2.08 45.18 10.61
N ARG A 132 1.59 45.32 9.37
CA ARG A 132 0.31 45.99 9.07
C ARG A 132 -0.86 45.27 9.73
N ALA A 133 -0.91 43.94 9.69
CA ALA A 133 -1.92 43.13 10.37
C ALA A 133 -1.89 43.29 11.90
N ALA A 134 -0.69 43.47 12.49
CA ALA A 134 -0.51 43.77 13.91
C ALA A 134 -0.88 45.22 14.30
N GLY A 135 -1.25 46.06 13.34
CA GLY A 135 -1.71 47.43 13.55
C GLY A 135 -0.62 48.51 13.43
N SER A 136 0.58 48.18 12.95
CA SER A 136 1.64 49.15 12.68
C SER A 136 2.65 48.63 11.65
N GLY A 137 2.65 49.19 10.44
CA GLY A 137 3.65 48.85 9.42
C GLY A 137 5.10 49.17 9.82
N ARG A 138 5.32 49.96 10.89
CA ARG A 138 6.66 50.26 11.43
C ARG A 138 7.25 49.10 12.26
N ALA A 139 6.48 48.04 12.53
CA ALA A 139 6.91 46.90 13.35
C ALA A 139 7.43 45.70 12.52
N ALA A 140 7.78 45.88 11.24
CA ALA A 140 8.23 44.81 10.35
C ALA A 140 9.50 44.09 10.86
N ASN A 141 10.44 44.85 11.45
CA ASN A 141 11.61 44.29 12.13
C ASN A 141 11.25 43.41 13.34
N ILE A 142 10.20 43.77 14.09
CA ILE A 142 9.73 42.95 15.23
C ILE A 142 8.98 41.71 14.74
N ALA A 143 8.25 41.79 13.63
CA ALA A 143 7.71 40.62 12.95
C ALA A 143 8.83 39.65 12.51
N MET A 144 9.93 40.18 11.97
CA MET A 144 11.11 39.38 11.63
C MET A 144 11.77 38.74 12.86
N LEU A 145 11.90 39.47 13.97
CA LEU A 145 12.39 38.91 15.24
C LEU A 145 11.46 37.79 15.75
N GLY A 146 10.15 37.97 15.63
CA GLY A 146 9.15 36.95 15.91
C GLY A 146 9.36 35.68 15.08
N ALA A 147 9.50 35.82 13.77
CA ALA A 147 9.76 34.71 12.86
C ALA A 147 11.07 33.98 13.22
N ALA A 148 12.12 34.73 13.52
CA ALA A 148 13.42 34.19 13.90
C ALA A 148 13.45 33.54 15.29
N SER A 149 12.52 33.89 16.20
CA SER A 149 12.47 33.35 17.56
C SER A 149 12.33 31.83 17.63
N LEU A 150 11.87 31.19 16.55
CA LEU A 150 11.82 29.72 16.45
C LEU A 150 13.21 29.07 16.40
N PHE A 151 14.23 29.84 16.02
CA PHE A 151 15.59 29.35 15.82
C PHE A 151 16.59 29.96 16.80
N ILE A 152 16.21 31.01 17.53
CA ILE A 152 17.04 31.60 18.59
C ILE A 152 16.93 30.69 19.82
N GLU A 153 18.05 30.32 20.43
CA GLU A 153 18.10 29.38 21.58
C GLU A 153 17.68 30.06 22.90
N MET A 154 16.51 30.72 22.91
CA MET A 154 15.97 31.47 24.04
C MET A 154 14.45 31.29 24.16
N ASP A 155 13.92 31.49 25.37
CA ASP A 155 12.47 31.48 25.56
C ASP A 155 11.87 32.71 24.84
N PRO A 156 10.91 32.52 23.92
CA PRO A 156 10.26 33.63 23.23
C PRO A 156 9.61 34.65 24.16
N GLN A 157 9.17 34.24 25.36
CA GLN A 157 8.65 35.18 26.36
C GLN A 157 9.71 36.21 26.79
N GLN A 158 10.98 35.79 26.89
CA GLN A 158 12.09 36.70 27.23
C GLN A 158 12.34 37.73 26.13
N LEU A 159 12.14 37.33 24.87
CA LEU A 159 12.24 38.25 23.72
C LEU A 159 11.05 39.23 23.70
N GLU A 160 9.84 38.76 24.04
CA GLU A 160 8.66 39.64 24.19
C GLU A 160 8.86 40.69 25.30
N GLU A 161 9.40 40.28 26.45
CA GLU A 161 9.72 41.19 27.56
C GLU A 161 10.75 42.26 27.16
N ALA A 162 11.81 41.87 26.44
CA ALA A 162 12.80 42.80 25.93
C ALA A 162 12.18 43.80 24.92
N VAL A 163 11.32 43.33 24.02
CA VAL A 163 10.58 44.19 23.10
C VAL A 163 9.68 45.17 23.86
N ALA A 164 8.94 44.71 24.88
CA ALA A 164 8.04 45.56 25.65
C ALA A 164 8.76 46.74 26.30
N GLU A 165 9.93 46.49 26.88
CA GLU A 165 10.73 47.51 27.53
C GLU A 165 11.38 48.49 26.56
N MET A 166 11.91 47.99 25.44
CA MET A 166 12.51 48.83 24.41
C MET A 166 11.54 49.90 23.89
N PHE A 167 10.24 49.56 23.84
CA PHE A 167 9.20 50.47 23.37
C PHE A 167 8.36 51.12 24.48
N ALA A 168 8.65 50.86 25.76
CA ALA A 168 7.87 51.38 26.89
C ALA A 168 7.71 52.91 26.85
N ALA A 169 8.78 53.63 26.51
CA ALA A 169 8.77 55.10 26.41
C ALA A 169 7.93 55.64 25.22
N LYS A 170 7.44 54.79 24.31
CA LYS A 170 6.62 55.16 23.15
C LYS A 170 5.11 54.97 23.39
N GLY A 171 4.72 54.51 24.58
CA GLY A 171 3.32 54.35 24.99
C GLY A 171 2.74 52.95 24.73
N GLU A 172 1.73 52.57 25.52
CA GLU A 172 1.14 51.22 25.56
C GLU A 172 0.66 50.73 24.19
N ARG A 173 0.05 51.61 23.38
CA ARG A 173 -0.43 51.24 22.04
C ARG A 173 0.70 50.82 21.10
N VAL A 174 1.89 51.42 21.24
CA VAL A 174 3.07 51.07 20.42
C VAL A 174 3.67 49.76 20.91
N VAL A 175 3.74 49.55 22.23
CA VAL A 175 4.18 48.29 22.83
C VAL A 175 3.31 47.13 22.35
N GLU A 176 1.98 47.26 22.46
CA GLU A 176 1.04 46.21 22.07
C GLU A 176 1.09 45.91 20.56
N ALA A 177 1.30 46.92 19.71
CA ALA A 177 1.48 46.70 18.28
C ALA A 177 2.76 45.90 17.95
N ASN A 178 3.86 46.14 18.67
CA ASN A 178 5.10 45.40 18.49
C ASN A 178 5.00 43.97 19.04
N LEU A 179 4.38 43.77 20.21
CA LEU A 179 4.15 42.43 20.76
C LEU A 179 3.25 41.57 19.84
N ARG A 180 2.20 42.16 19.28
CA ARG A 180 1.39 41.48 18.25
C ARG A 180 2.19 41.16 17.00
N ALA A 181 3.01 42.09 16.51
CA ALA A 181 3.88 41.85 15.36
C ALA A 181 4.85 40.68 15.62
N PHE A 182 5.45 40.61 16.81
CA PHE A 182 6.30 39.50 17.22
C PHE A 182 5.55 38.16 17.18
N ARG A 183 4.38 38.09 17.81
CA ARG A 183 3.56 36.85 17.86
C ARG A 183 3.10 36.42 16.46
N PHE A 184 2.62 37.36 15.64
CA PHE A 184 2.17 37.05 14.28
C PHE A 184 3.33 36.60 13.40
N GLY A 185 4.51 37.23 13.53
CA GLY A 185 5.73 36.80 12.84
C GLY A 185 6.13 35.37 13.20
N ARG A 186 6.07 35.04 14.50
CA ARG A 186 6.32 33.69 15.01
C ARG A 186 5.31 32.67 14.46
N ASN A 187 4.04 33.02 14.42
CA ASN A 187 2.98 32.15 13.91
C ASN A 187 3.06 31.94 12.40
N ALA A 188 3.35 33.00 11.63
CA ALA A 188 3.59 32.91 10.20
C ALA A 188 4.80 32.02 9.89
N ALA A 189 5.89 32.14 10.66
CA ALA A 189 7.04 31.24 10.52
C ALA A 189 6.71 29.78 10.86
N ARG A 190 5.86 29.52 11.86
CA ARG A 190 5.37 28.17 12.16
C ARG A 190 4.52 27.59 11.03
N ALA A 191 3.58 28.38 10.51
CA ALA A 191 2.76 27.99 9.36
C ALA A 191 3.63 27.74 8.11
N TYR A 192 4.65 28.58 7.90
CA TYR A 192 5.60 28.40 6.81
C TYR A 192 6.34 27.07 6.93
N LEU A 193 6.89 26.78 8.11
CA LEU A 193 7.57 25.52 8.36
C LEU A 193 6.64 24.33 8.21
N ASP A 194 5.38 24.42 8.68
CA ASP A 194 4.39 23.36 8.52
C ASP A 194 4.07 23.08 7.03
N GLY A 195 3.87 24.13 6.22
CA GLY A 195 3.65 23.99 4.78
C GLY A 195 4.83 23.34 4.04
N ILE A 196 6.06 23.76 4.35
CA ILE A 196 7.28 23.12 3.82
C ILE A 196 7.40 21.67 4.33
N GLN A 197 7.06 21.40 5.58
CA GLN A 197 7.05 20.06 6.19
C GLN A 197 6.01 19.14 5.57
N ARG A 198 4.93 19.67 4.98
CA ARG A 198 3.94 18.92 4.20
C ARG A 198 4.36 18.70 2.74
N GLY A 199 5.51 19.24 2.31
CA GLY A 199 6.07 19.04 0.98
C GLY A 199 5.65 20.08 -0.07
N ALA A 200 5.02 21.19 0.35
CA ALA A 200 4.63 22.25 -0.56
C ALA A 200 5.84 23.12 -0.98
N PRO A 201 5.88 23.62 -2.24
CA PRO A 201 6.91 24.58 -2.65
C PRO A 201 6.87 25.85 -1.82
N SER A 202 8.04 26.46 -1.56
CA SER A 202 8.15 27.73 -0.83
C SER A 202 7.19 28.82 -1.33
N ALA A 203 7.06 28.97 -2.64
CA ALA A 203 6.14 29.94 -3.25
C ALA A 203 4.66 29.67 -2.89
N ALA A 204 4.23 28.40 -2.93
CA ALA A 204 2.86 28.01 -2.59
C ALA A 204 2.55 28.27 -1.12
N VAL A 205 3.49 27.94 -0.23
CA VAL A 205 3.36 28.18 1.21
C VAL A 205 3.28 29.68 1.52
N ARG A 206 4.14 30.50 0.89
CA ARG A 206 4.07 31.96 1.03
C ARG A 206 2.73 32.50 0.57
N HIS A 207 2.28 32.11 -0.62
CA HIS A 207 1.01 32.59 -1.17
C HIS A 207 -0.17 32.24 -0.26
N TRP A 208 -0.16 31.03 0.32
CA TRP A 208 -1.17 30.63 1.28
C TRP A 208 -1.12 31.44 2.58
N ILE A 209 0.05 31.66 3.17
CA ILE A 209 0.19 32.52 4.36
C ILE A 209 -0.27 33.94 4.02
N ASP A 210 0.01 34.39 2.80
CA ASP A 210 -0.46 35.64 2.23
C ASP A 210 -1.96 35.64 1.87
N SER A 211 -2.69 34.55 2.06
CA SER A 211 -4.15 34.55 1.99
C SER A 211 -4.80 34.67 3.38
N LEU A 212 -4.04 34.43 4.46
CA LEU A 212 -4.56 34.45 5.83
C LEU A 212 -4.92 35.87 6.28
N ASP A 213 -6.06 35.98 6.97
CA ASP A 213 -6.46 37.22 7.64
C ASP A 213 -5.74 37.39 8.99
N ALA A 214 -5.83 38.60 9.57
CA ALA A 214 -5.17 38.92 10.83
C ALA A 214 -5.68 38.11 12.04
N ARG A 215 -6.87 37.49 11.96
CA ARG A 215 -7.44 36.67 13.04
C ARG A 215 -6.77 35.31 13.09
N HIS A 216 -6.55 34.67 11.95
CA HIS A 216 -5.85 33.38 11.88
C HIS A 216 -4.39 33.48 12.32
N LEU A 217 -3.70 34.58 12.02
CA LEU A 217 -2.32 34.81 12.49
C LEU A 217 -2.25 35.12 14.00
N ALA A 218 -3.37 35.49 14.62
CA ALA A 218 -3.46 35.80 16.05
C ALA A 218 -3.71 34.57 16.92
N GLU A 219 -4.09 33.43 16.34
CA GLU A 219 -4.31 32.20 17.09
C GLU A 219 -2.98 31.63 17.61
N PRO A 220 -2.96 31.05 18.83
CA PRO A 220 -1.73 30.49 19.41
C PRO A 220 -1.26 29.21 18.69
N GLU A 221 -2.18 28.52 18.01
CA GLU A 221 -1.91 27.38 17.16
C GLU A 221 -1.68 27.85 15.72
N ALA A 222 -0.73 27.22 15.02
CA ALA A 222 -0.48 27.57 13.63
C ALA A 222 -1.70 27.13 12.79
N PRO A 223 -2.21 27.98 11.88
CA PRO A 223 -3.30 27.58 11.01
C PRO A 223 -2.89 26.34 10.20
N ASP A 224 -3.78 25.36 10.10
CA ASP A 224 -3.53 24.18 9.28
C ASP A 224 -3.47 24.58 7.81
N ALA A 225 -2.34 24.29 7.16
CA ALA A 225 -2.23 24.46 5.71
C ALA A 225 -3.25 23.54 5.01
N PRO A 226 -3.99 24.04 4.00
CA PRO A 226 -4.74 23.16 3.11
C PRO A 226 -3.76 22.22 2.39
N VAL A 227 -4.28 21.25 1.64
CA VAL A 227 -3.45 20.49 0.68
C VAL A 227 -2.96 21.47 -0.39
N LEU A 228 -1.81 22.09 -0.13
CA LEU A 228 -1.13 22.94 -1.10
C LEU A 228 -0.59 22.01 -2.18
N GLU A 229 -0.92 22.29 -3.44
CA GLU A 229 -0.50 21.47 -4.58
C GLU A 229 1.00 21.17 -4.48
N VAL A 230 1.30 19.90 -4.19
CA VAL A 230 2.65 19.39 -4.25
C VAL A 230 2.96 19.35 -5.73
N VAL A 231 3.87 20.21 -6.18
CA VAL A 231 4.39 20.10 -7.55
C VAL A 231 4.91 18.67 -7.68
N ALA A 232 4.28 17.94 -8.60
CA ALA A 232 4.52 16.55 -8.89
C ALA A 232 5.98 16.37 -9.33
N ASP A 233 6.87 16.16 -8.37
CA ASP A 233 8.18 15.63 -8.66
C ASP A 233 7.99 14.12 -8.86
N SER A 234 8.09 13.68 -10.11
CA SER A 234 7.48 12.47 -10.67
C SER A 234 7.99 11.13 -10.12
N GLY A 235 8.78 11.13 -9.04
CA GLY A 235 9.47 9.94 -8.56
C GLY A 235 10.39 9.36 -9.64
N ILE A 236 10.99 10.23 -10.45
CA ILE A 236 11.93 9.91 -11.52
C ILE A 236 13.27 10.54 -11.13
N LEU A 237 14.34 9.76 -11.24
CA LEU A 237 15.69 10.26 -11.00
C LEU A 237 16.10 11.21 -12.12
N SER A 238 16.78 12.30 -11.80
CA SER A 238 17.49 13.09 -12.80
C SER A 238 18.59 12.23 -13.45
N GLY A 239 18.97 12.55 -14.68
CA GLY A 239 20.03 11.81 -15.38
C GLY A 239 21.37 11.81 -14.63
N ALA A 240 21.64 12.85 -13.83
CA ALA A 240 22.84 12.92 -12.99
C ALA A 240 22.76 11.98 -11.78
N GLU A 241 21.61 11.93 -11.10
CA GLU A 241 21.37 11.00 -9.99
C GLU A 241 21.40 9.56 -10.47
N GLU A 242 20.73 9.26 -11.58
CA GLU A 242 20.73 7.93 -12.19
C GLU A 242 22.14 7.47 -12.53
N HIS A 243 22.94 8.32 -13.18
CA HIS A 243 24.32 8.00 -13.52
C HIS A 243 25.20 7.76 -12.28
N ALA A 244 25.06 8.59 -11.25
CA ALA A 244 25.84 8.45 -10.02
C ALA A 244 25.51 7.14 -9.28
N VAL A 245 24.22 6.78 -9.19
CA VAL A 245 23.79 5.52 -8.59
C VAL A 245 24.27 4.35 -9.45
N ALA A 246 24.03 4.36 -10.77
CA ALA A 246 24.47 3.32 -11.68
C ALA A 246 25.97 3.02 -11.55
N LYS A 247 26.79 4.07 -11.53
CA LYS A 247 28.24 3.94 -11.34
C LYS A 247 28.61 3.23 -10.03
N THR A 248 27.96 3.57 -8.92
CA THR A 248 28.21 2.88 -7.63
C THR A 248 27.86 1.39 -7.70
N LEU A 249 26.78 1.04 -8.40
CA LEU A 249 26.39 -0.36 -8.59
C LEU A 249 27.36 -1.10 -9.52
N GLU A 250 27.80 -0.47 -10.61
CA GLU A 250 28.77 -0.99 -11.57
C GLU A 250 30.13 -1.23 -10.92
N ASP A 251 30.65 -0.27 -10.16
CA ASP A 251 31.92 -0.38 -9.43
C ASP A 251 31.86 -1.61 -8.49
N ALA A 252 30.78 -1.76 -7.72
CA ALA A 252 30.57 -2.91 -6.87
C ALA A 252 30.51 -4.24 -7.64
N TYR A 253 29.79 -4.26 -8.75
CA TYR A 253 29.64 -5.46 -9.58
C TYR A 253 30.95 -5.87 -10.26
N HIS A 254 31.73 -4.91 -10.79
CA HIS A 254 33.03 -5.14 -11.44
C HIS A 254 34.10 -5.60 -10.45
N GLU A 255 34.00 -5.21 -9.19
CA GLU A 255 34.80 -5.77 -8.08
C GLU A 255 34.39 -7.20 -7.70
N GLY A 256 33.40 -7.80 -8.38
CA GLY A 256 32.88 -9.14 -8.09
C GLY A 256 31.97 -9.19 -6.87
N ARG A 257 31.57 -8.04 -6.32
CA ARG A 257 30.70 -7.97 -5.13
C ARG A 257 29.24 -8.19 -5.50
N ARG A 258 28.51 -8.75 -4.55
CA ARG A 258 27.03 -8.89 -4.57
C ARG A 258 26.36 -8.10 -3.44
N GLN A 259 27.15 -7.39 -2.63
CA GLN A 259 26.70 -6.56 -1.53
C GLN A 259 27.31 -5.17 -1.69
N LEU A 260 26.52 -4.15 -1.35
CA LEU A 260 26.99 -2.78 -1.19
C LEU A 260 27.54 -2.58 0.22
N LEU A 261 28.60 -1.80 0.33
CA LEU A 261 29.12 -1.33 1.60
C LEU A 261 28.20 -0.24 2.18
N GLU A 262 28.15 -0.10 3.51
CA GLU A 262 27.21 0.82 4.15
C GLU A 262 27.37 2.28 3.69
N HIS A 263 28.60 2.74 3.44
CA HIS A 263 28.85 4.09 2.92
C HIS A 263 28.37 4.29 1.48
N GLU A 264 28.37 3.23 0.66
CA GLU A 264 27.79 3.26 -0.69
C GLU A 264 26.26 3.40 -0.60
N VAL A 265 25.62 2.70 0.34
CA VAL A 265 24.18 2.85 0.61
C VAL A 265 23.86 4.27 1.10
N TYR A 266 24.67 4.84 2.00
CA TYR A 266 24.50 6.23 2.44
C TYR A 266 24.63 7.21 1.28
N ALA A 267 25.61 7.00 0.39
CA ALA A 267 25.79 7.83 -0.79
C ALA A 267 24.57 7.75 -1.72
N ILE A 268 24.07 6.54 -2.02
CA ILE A 268 22.87 6.35 -2.85
C ILE A 268 21.66 7.06 -2.24
N VAL A 269 21.37 6.85 -0.95
CA VAL A 269 20.21 7.46 -0.25
C VAL A 269 20.33 8.98 -0.18
N GLN A 270 21.54 9.51 -0.02
CA GLN A 270 21.81 10.95 -0.04
C GLN A 270 21.61 11.57 -1.43
N LEU A 271 22.07 10.89 -2.48
CA LEU A 271 22.01 11.35 -3.86
C LEU A 271 20.57 11.53 -4.33
N VAL A 272 19.67 10.60 -3.98
CA VAL A 272 18.26 10.63 -4.42
C VAL A 272 17.37 11.55 -3.57
N GLY A 273 17.98 12.46 -2.81
CA GLY A 273 17.26 13.51 -2.08
C GLY A 273 16.39 13.02 -0.92
N ALA A 274 16.50 11.74 -0.53
CA ALA A 274 15.66 11.16 0.51
C ALA A 274 15.89 11.89 1.83
N ILE A 275 17.14 11.83 2.32
CA ILE A 275 17.53 12.12 3.70
C ILE A 275 19.04 12.44 3.74
N SER A 276 19.48 13.36 4.60
CA SER A 276 20.91 13.58 4.85
C SER A 276 21.46 12.50 5.81
N PRO A 277 22.39 11.63 5.38
CA PRO A 277 23.03 10.68 6.27
C PRO A 277 23.82 11.41 7.37
N PRO A 278 24.05 10.74 8.52
CA PRO A 278 24.97 11.28 9.52
C PRO A 278 26.32 11.53 8.88
N LYS A 279 27.08 12.50 9.39
CA LYS A 279 28.44 12.71 8.91
C LYS A 279 29.22 11.40 9.05
N HIS A 280 29.88 10.98 7.98
CA HIS A 280 30.59 9.72 7.95
C HIS A 280 31.87 9.83 7.14
N LEU A 281 32.82 8.95 7.45
CA LEU A 281 34.09 8.79 6.73
C LEU A 281 34.44 7.30 6.71
N PHE A 282 34.62 6.74 5.53
CA PHE A 282 35.15 5.40 5.39
C PHE A 282 36.68 5.46 5.47
N VAL A 283 37.26 4.66 6.38
CA VAL A 283 38.71 4.53 6.57
C VAL A 283 39.06 3.11 6.14
N SER A 284 39.80 2.97 5.04
CA SER A 284 40.20 1.66 4.53
C SER A 284 41.20 0.97 5.47
N THR A 285 41.43 -0.32 5.26
CA THR A 285 42.44 -1.09 6.01
C THR A 285 43.88 -0.60 5.85
N GLU A 286 44.14 0.23 4.84
CA GLU A 286 45.47 0.75 4.47
C GLU A 286 45.67 2.21 4.88
N GLU A 287 44.61 2.88 5.31
CA GLU A 287 44.59 4.30 5.64
C GLU A 287 44.43 4.53 7.14
N MET A 288 44.79 5.74 7.58
CA MET A 288 44.48 6.23 8.92
C MET A 288 43.67 7.50 8.81
N ILE A 289 42.70 7.66 9.71
CA ILE A 289 42.00 8.94 9.88
C ILE A 289 42.99 10.00 10.36
N SER A 290 42.86 11.24 9.91
CA SER A 290 43.62 12.38 10.42
C SER A 290 42.89 13.12 11.55
N GLU A 291 43.63 13.86 12.39
CA GLU A 291 43.03 14.73 13.41
C GLU A 291 42.07 15.77 12.82
N GLU A 292 42.41 16.33 11.65
CA GLU A 292 41.57 17.29 10.95
C GLU A 292 40.25 16.67 10.49
N GLU A 293 40.28 15.44 9.96
CA GLU A 293 39.08 14.71 9.58
C GLU A 293 38.20 14.36 10.77
N LEU A 294 38.81 13.92 11.88
CA LEU A 294 38.09 13.63 13.11
C LEU A 294 37.46 14.88 13.72
N ALA A 295 38.18 16.01 13.72
CA ALA A 295 37.71 17.30 14.25
C ALA A 295 36.44 17.81 13.53
N ARG A 296 36.25 17.42 12.27
CA ARG A 296 35.07 17.77 11.48
C ARG A 296 33.79 17.06 11.96
N PHE A 297 33.86 16.01 12.78
CA PHE A 297 32.67 15.34 13.35
C PHE A 297 32.06 16.16 14.50
N PRO A 298 30.73 16.29 14.56
CA PRO A 298 30.07 17.03 15.64
C PRO A 298 30.03 16.24 16.95
N GLY A 299 29.88 16.95 18.07
CA GLY A 299 29.79 16.36 19.41
C GLY A 299 31.10 15.76 19.93
N ASP A 300 31.01 15.06 21.06
CA ASP A 300 32.17 14.58 21.83
C ASP A 300 32.41 13.07 21.66
N ARG A 301 31.65 12.43 20.76
CA ARG A 301 31.68 10.99 20.49
C ARG A 301 31.52 10.69 19.00
N VAL A 302 32.09 9.58 18.57
CA VAL A 302 31.86 8.98 17.25
C VAL A 302 31.51 7.50 17.39
N VAL A 303 30.89 6.95 16.35
CA VAL A 303 30.56 5.52 16.24
C VAL A 303 31.47 4.92 15.19
N LEU A 304 32.17 3.85 15.55
CA LEU A 304 33.00 3.07 14.64
C LEU A 304 32.25 1.80 14.26
N LYS A 305 32.15 1.52 12.96
CA LYS A 305 31.49 0.32 12.44
C LYS A 305 32.42 -0.43 11.51
N ILE A 306 32.59 -1.73 11.73
CA ILE A 306 33.34 -2.57 10.81
C ILE A 306 32.64 -2.61 9.45
N VAL A 307 33.42 -2.50 8.37
CA VAL A 307 32.93 -2.59 6.99
C VAL A 307 33.48 -3.86 6.37
N SER A 308 32.60 -4.82 6.11
CA SER A 308 32.93 -6.10 5.49
C SER A 308 31.71 -6.63 4.74
N PRO A 309 31.86 -7.19 3.52
CA PRO A 309 30.78 -7.88 2.83
C PRO A 309 30.29 -9.13 3.58
N ASP A 310 31.12 -9.72 4.45
CA ASP A 310 30.81 -10.96 5.19
C ASP A 310 30.08 -10.70 6.52
N ILE A 311 30.11 -9.47 7.03
CA ILE A 311 29.55 -9.10 8.35
C ILE A 311 28.31 -8.24 8.17
N VAL A 312 27.15 -8.90 8.04
CA VAL A 312 25.86 -8.23 7.87
C VAL A 312 25.29 -7.75 9.22
N HIS A 313 25.23 -8.62 10.23
CA HIS A 313 24.70 -8.28 11.57
C HIS A 313 25.82 -7.75 12.50
N LYS A 314 26.24 -6.51 12.27
CA LYS A 314 27.40 -5.89 12.94
C LYS A 314 27.30 -5.86 14.47
N THR A 315 26.11 -5.60 15.02
CA THR A 315 25.89 -5.58 16.47
C THR A 315 26.18 -6.94 17.11
N GLU A 316 25.68 -8.02 16.51
CA GLU A 316 25.86 -9.39 16.99
C GLU A 316 27.31 -9.86 16.85
N ALA A 317 27.98 -9.43 15.78
CA ALA A 317 29.41 -9.68 15.56
C ALA A 317 30.33 -8.89 16.51
N ASN A 318 29.81 -7.95 17.32
CA ASN A 318 30.60 -6.96 18.06
C ASN A 318 31.45 -6.05 17.15
N GLY A 319 30.92 -5.73 15.98
CA GLY A 319 31.52 -4.86 14.96
C GLY A 319 31.20 -3.36 15.13
N ILE A 320 30.58 -2.94 16.23
CA ILE A 320 30.23 -1.54 16.51
C ILE A 320 30.90 -1.09 17.82
N ALA A 321 31.57 0.07 17.80
CA ALA A 321 32.14 0.70 19.00
C ALA A 321 31.70 2.16 19.12
N PHE A 322 31.27 2.56 20.32
CA PHE A 322 30.98 3.96 20.66
C PHE A 322 32.19 4.53 21.40
N VAL A 323 32.85 5.53 20.83
CA VAL A 323 34.12 6.04 21.35
C VAL A 323 34.08 7.55 21.59
N PRO A 324 34.75 8.07 22.63
CA PRO A 324 35.03 9.50 22.73
C PRO A 324 35.74 9.99 21.47
N LYS A 325 35.44 11.22 21.04
CA LYS A 325 36.06 11.87 19.87
C LYS A 325 37.46 12.39 20.24
N ASP A 326 38.34 11.44 20.55
CA ASP A 326 39.75 11.60 20.89
C ASP A 326 40.59 10.81 19.89
N TYR A 327 41.57 11.46 19.27
CA TYR A 327 42.30 10.90 18.12
C TYR A 327 42.98 9.58 18.45
N GLU A 328 43.75 9.52 19.55
CA GLU A 328 44.45 8.30 19.96
C GLU A 328 43.48 7.15 20.27
N THR A 329 42.37 7.47 20.94
CA THR A 329 41.33 6.48 21.26
C THR A 329 40.64 5.95 20.01
N VAL A 330 40.31 6.82 19.05
CA VAL A 330 39.66 6.43 17.79
C VAL A 330 40.58 5.52 16.98
N CYS A 331 41.85 5.90 16.78
CA CYS A 331 42.81 5.08 16.02
C CYS A 331 43.00 3.69 16.66
N ARG A 332 43.18 3.64 17.98
CA ARG A 332 43.32 2.38 18.72
C ARG A 332 42.11 1.46 18.56
N GLU A 333 40.89 2.00 18.62
CA GLU A 333 39.68 1.19 18.48
C GLU A 333 39.42 0.78 17.02
N ILE A 334 39.82 1.58 16.03
CA ILE A 334 39.84 1.17 14.61
C ILE A 334 40.73 -0.08 14.44
N ASP A 335 41.99 -0.02 14.90
CA ASP A 335 42.93 -1.13 14.79
C ASP A 335 42.40 -2.39 15.49
N ARG A 336 41.82 -2.21 16.68
CA ARG A 336 41.22 -3.30 17.45
C ARG A 336 40.05 -3.95 16.72
N LEU A 337 39.13 -3.17 16.15
CA LEU A 337 37.99 -3.68 15.41
C LEU A 337 38.44 -4.47 14.17
N ILE A 338 39.40 -3.92 13.44
CA ILE A 338 39.98 -4.56 12.27
C ILE A 338 40.67 -5.88 12.63
N ALA A 339 41.58 -5.87 13.61
CA ALA A 339 42.34 -7.05 14.02
C ALA A 339 41.44 -8.19 14.52
N ARG A 340 40.34 -7.85 15.22
CA ARG A 340 39.37 -8.83 15.73
C ARG A 340 38.66 -9.61 14.62
N HIS A 341 38.37 -8.97 13.48
CA HIS A 341 37.51 -9.54 12.44
C HIS A 341 38.28 -10.04 11.21
N ARG A 342 39.49 -9.54 10.95
CA ARG A 342 40.33 -9.93 9.79
C ARG A 342 40.62 -11.44 9.69
N ALA A 343 40.56 -12.19 10.78
CA ALA A 343 40.80 -13.63 10.78
C ALA A 343 39.62 -14.47 10.28
N GLY A 344 38.41 -13.90 10.19
CA GLY A 344 37.18 -14.64 9.86
C GLY A 344 36.27 -13.96 8.83
N ALA A 345 36.67 -12.82 8.28
CA ALA A 345 35.89 -12.03 7.32
C ALA A 345 36.82 -11.16 6.44
N ASP A 346 36.41 -10.86 5.21
CA ASP A 346 37.03 -9.85 4.35
C ASP A 346 36.75 -8.44 4.93
N VAL A 347 37.65 -7.92 5.75
CA VAL A 347 37.50 -6.59 6.34
C VAL A 347 38.06 -5.55 5.38
N ARG A 348 37.21 -4.64 4.90
CA ARG A 348 37.58 -3.54 4.00
C ARG A 348 38.03 -2.28 4.74
N GLY A 349 37.59 -2.12 5.98
CA GLY A 349 37.94 -0.97 6.81
C GLY A 349 36.95 -0.71 7.93
N VAL A 350 36.93 0.52 8.42
CA VAL A 350 36.01 1.00 9.46
C VAL A 350 35.31 2.26 8.98
N LEU A 351 33.99 2.30 9.14
CA LEU A 351 33.18 3.50 8.93
C LEU A 351 33.11 4.28 10.23
N VAL A 352 33.66 5.50 10.22
CA VAL A 352 33.55 6.47 11.31
C VAL A 352 32.30 7.30 11.08
N VAL A 353 31.36 7.30 12.02
CA VAL A 353 30.04 7.92 11.89
C VAL A 353 29.78 8.88 13.05
N GLU A 354 29.13 9.99 12.77
CA GLU A 354 28.57 10.91 13.77
C GLU A 354 27.69 10.15 14.77
N TYR A 355 27.90 10.43 16.06
CA TYR A 355 27.00 9.93 17.09
C TYR A 355 25.68 10.71 17.06
N VAL A 356 24.60 10.04 16.68
CA VAL A 356 23.24 10.63 16.66
C VAL A 356 22.57 10.36 18.01
N GLU A 357 22.39 11.41 18.83
CA GLU A 357 21.61 11.30 20.07
C GLU A 357 20.16 10.92 19.76
N ARG A 358 19.73 9.78 20.32
CA ARG A 358 18.36 9.30 20.16
C ARG A 358 17.43 10.07 21.10
N VAL A 359 16.30 10.54 20.58
CA VAL A 359 15.32 11.37 21.32
C VAL A 359 14.75 10.66 22.55
N ARG A 360 14.80 9.32 22.61
CA ARG A 360 14.64 8.46 23.80
C ARG A 360 14.90 6.99 23.41
N PRO A 361 15.62 6.18 24.22
CA PRO A 361 15.55 4.73 24.09
C PRO A 361 14.13 4.26 24.46
N GLY A 362 13.46 3.54 23.56
CA GLY A 362 12.11 3.03 23.77
C GLY A 362 11.42 2.57 22.48
N PHE A 363 10.42 1.70 22.66
CA PHE A 363 9.64 1.08 21.58
C PHE A 363 9.03 2.12 20.61
N GLY A 364 9.17 1.86 19.31
CA GLY A 364 8.49 2.59 18.22
C GLY A 364 9.07 3.97 17.89
N ASN A 365 10.35 4.21 18.18
CA ASN A 365 11.04 5.47 17.89
C ASN A 365 11.95 5.40 16.65
N GLU A 366 11.86 4.32 15.88
CA GLU A 366 12.70 4.04 14.72
C GLU A 366 11.80 3.56 13.57
N LEU A 367 12.20 3.85 12.34
CA LEU A 367 11.50 3.44 11.12
C LEU A 367 12.42 2.58 10.27
N PHE A 368 11.87 1.56 9.63
CA PHE A 368 12.54 0.84 8.55
C PHE A 368 11.86 1.22 7.22
N VAL A 369 12.66 1.42 6.17
CA VAL A 369 12.18 1.48 4.78
C VAL A 369 13.12 0.67 3.90
N GLY A 370 12.56 -0.13 3.01
CA GLY A 370 13.33 -0.94 2.08
C GLY A 370 12.61 -1.20 0.77
N ILE A 371 13.39 -1.51 -0.26
CA ILE A 371 12.94 -1.96 -1.57
C ILE A 371 13.59 -3.30 -1.89
N ARG A 372 12.85 -4.16 -2.58
CA ARG A 372 13.35 -5.47 -3.01
C ARG A 372 12.75 -5.87 -4.35
N SER A 373 13.55 -6.52 -5.19
CA SER A 373 13.06 -7.17 -6.39
C SER A 373 12.60 -8.58 -6.05
N THR A 374 11.31 -8.84 -6.26
CA THR A 374 10.68 -10.15 -6.04
C THR A 374 10.34 -10.80 -7.37
N ARG A 375 10.34 -12.14 -7.39
CA ARG A 375 10.07 -12.90 -8.62
C ARG A 375 8.69 -12.61 -9.23
N GLU A 376 7.67 -12.49 -8.39
CA GLU A 376 6.27 -12.49 -8.82
C GLU A 376 5.71 -11.08 -8.98
N PHE A 377 6.20 -10.12 -8.19
CA PHE A 377 5.70 -8.76 -8.14
C PHE A 377 6.72 -7.72 -8.64
N GLY A 378 7.92 -8.16 -9.01
CA GLY A 378 9.01 -7.26 -9.36
C GLY A 378 9.41 -6.39 -8.15
N PRO A 379 9.73 -5.11 -8.37
CA PRO A 379 10.06 -4.16 -7.31
C PRO A 379 8.93 -3.96 -6.31
N VAL A 380 9.22 -4.15 -5.02
CA VAL A 380 8.32 -3.96 -3.89
C VAL A 380 8.95 -2.99 -2.89
N ILE A 381 8.18 -2.01 -2.44
CA ILE A 381 8.55 -1.13 -1.31
C ILE A 381 7.90 -1.64 -0.01
N ALA A 382 8.61 -1.51 1.10
CA ALA A 382 8.13 -1.82 2.44
C ALA A 382 8.54 -0.74 3.45
N ALA A 383 7.66 -0.42 4.40
CA ALA A 383 7.95 0.51 5.50
C ALA A 383 7.22 0.12 6.79
N GLY A 384 7.88 0.22 7.94
CA GLY A 384 7.34 -0.20 9.24
C GLY A 384 8.17 0.29 10.43
N LEU A 385 7.85 -0.19 11.63
CA LEU A 385 8.71 0.07 12.81
C LEU A 385 10.10 -0.50 12.57
N GLY A 386 11.14 0.29 12.84
CA GLY A 386 12.55 -0.08 12.69
C GLY A 386 13.22 -0.48 14.01
N GLY A 387 14.47 -0.95 13.91
CA GLY A 387 15.30 -1.35 15.04
C GLY A 387 15.34 -2.87 15.25
N ILE A 388 15.99 -3.31 16.32
CA ILE A 388 16.20 -4.74 16.62
C ILE A 388 14.92 -5.54 16.87
N ASP A 389 13.83 -4.87 17.25
CA ASP A 389 12.54 -5.50 17.53
C ASP A 389 11.67 -5.68 16.26
N THR A 390 12.12 -5.18 15.10
CA THR A 390 11.34 -5.17 13.84
C THR A 390 10.91 -6.57 13.41
N GLU A 391 11.85 -7.52 13.41
CA GLU A 391 11.57 -8.90 13.00
C GLU A 391 10.61 -9.60 13.96
N TYR A 392 10.77 -9.36 15.27
CA TYR A 392 9.88 -9.89 16.29
C TYR A 392 8.45 -9.34 16.13
N LEU A 393 8.30 -8.04 15.85
CA LEU A 393 7.00 -7.43 15.64
C LEU A 393 6.34 -7.87 14.35
N ALA A 394 7.11 -7.99 13.27
CA ALA A 394 6.62 -8.52 11.99
C ALA A 394 6.12 -9.97 12.14
N ASP A 395 6.78 -10.80 12.96
CA ASP A 395 6.37 -12.18 13.24
C ASP A 395 5.12 -12.27 14.15
N LYS A 396 5.01 -11.39 15.16
CA LYS A 396 3.91 -11.45 16.15
C LYS A 396 2.67 -10.68 15.76
N MET A 397 2.77 -9.72 14.84
CA MET A 397 1.64 -8.95 14.35
C MET A 397 1.05 -9.55 13.08
N LYS A 398 -0.21 -9.24 12.80
CA LYS A 398 -0.85 -9.67 11.55
C LYS A 398 -0.24 -8.91 10.37
N PRO A 399 -0.18 -9.53 9.18
CA PRO A 399 0.22 -8.87 7.94
C PRO A 399 -0.50 -7.54 7.72
N GLY A 400 0.24 -6.53 7.27
CA GLY A 400 -0.28 -5.19 6.99
C GLY A 400 -0.46 -4.26 8.20
N LEU A 401 -0.41 -4.77 9.44
CA LEU A 401 -0.55 -3.94 10.65
C LEU A 401 0.79 -3.36 11.13
N ALA A 402 1.88 -4.11 10.95
CA ALA A 402 3.23 -3.72 11.35
C ALA A 402 4.03 -3.05 10.23
N VAL A 403 3.82 -3.49 8.98
CA VAL A 403 4.60 -3.08 7.81
C VAL A 403 3.64 -2.85 6.64
N ALA A 404 3.70 -1.67 6.04
CA ALA A 404 3.06 -1.39 4.76
C ALA A 404 3.93 -1.94 3.63
N LYS A 405 3.30 -2.61 2.65
CA LYS A 405 3.96 -3.17 1.46
C LYS A 405 3.16 -2.80 0.21
N ALA A 406 3.84 -2.51 -0.89
CA ALA A 406 3.21 -2.23 -2.18
C ALA A 406 4.16 -2.54 -3.36
N CYS A 407 3.58 -2.85 -4.52
CA CYS A 407 4.31 -2.98 -5.78
C CYS A 407 4.78 -1.60 -6.23
N ALA A 408 6.09 -1.36 -6.28
CA ALA A 408 6.65 -0.03 -6.55
C ALA A 408 6.39 0.47 -7.99
N LEU A 409 6.07 -0.44 -8.91
CA LEU A 409 5.71 -0.10 -10.29
C LEU A 409 4.28 0.46 -10.43
N ASP A 410 3.38 0.17 -9.47
CA ASP A 410 1.95 0.50 -9.54
C ASP A 410 1.45 1.38 -8.37
N THR A 411 2.37 1.84 -7.52
CA THR A 411 2.09 2.79 -6.43
C THR A 411 2.96 4.04 -6.55
N ASP A 412 2.44 5.20 -6.17
CA ASP A 412 3.21 6.41 -5.87
C ASP A 412 3.43 6.56 -4.36
N ALA A 413 4.12 7.63 -3.95
CA ALA A 413 4.49 7.85 -2.56
C ALA A 413 3.28 8.27 -1.70
N GLU A 414 2.32 8.95 -2.30
CA GLU A 414 1.07 9.40 -1.71
C GLU A 414 0.20 8.19 -1.35
N ARG A 415 -0.09 7.32 -2.32
CA ARG A 415 -0.80 6.05 -2.10
C ARG A 415 -0.05 5.17 -1.12
N PHE A 416 1.29 5.14 -1.18
CA PHE A 416 2.07 4.39 -0.20
C PHE A 416 2.04 4.99 1.21
N LEU A 417 2.00 6.33 1.34
CA LEU A 417 1.81 6.99 2.62
C LEU A 417 0.43 6.68 3.20
N GLU A 418 -0.64 6.71 2.40
CA GLU A 418 -1.99 6.32 2.85
C GLU A 418 -2.01 4.90 3.42
N LEU A 419 -1.32 3.97 2.76
CA LEU A 419 -1.16 2.60 3.27
C LEU A 419 -0.37 2.58 4.58
N PHE A 420 0.73 3.32 4.65
CA PHE A 420 1.53 3.46 5.86
C PHE A 420 0.73 4.07 7.02
N GLN A 421 -0.18 5.00 6.74
CA GLN A 421 -1.04 5.64 7.74
C GLN A 421 -1.99 4.65 8.44
N GLY A 422 -2.30 3.52 7.81
CA GLY A 422 -3.07 2.42 8.41
C GLY A 422 -2.27 1.54 9.37
N THR A 423 -0.96 1.75 9.52
CA THR A 423 -0.08 0.93 10.37
C THR A 423 0.06 1.47 11.78
N VAL A 424 0.37 0.57 12.73
CA VAL A 424 0.73 0.97 14.11
C VAL A 424 1.99 1.83 14.13
N ALA A 425 2.91 1.63 13.16
CA ALA A 425 4.10 2.44 13.01
C ALA A 425 3.75 3.92 12.84
N TYR A 426 2.80 4.23 11.95
CA TYR A 426 2.36 5.60 11.74
C TYR A 426 1.66 6.19 12.97
N GLU A 427 0.79 5.44 13.67
CA GLU A 427 0.12 5.94 14.88
C GLU A 427 1.11 6.39 15.97
N ILE A 428 2.20 5.64 16.13
CA ILE A 428 3.27 5.98 17.09
C ILE A 428 4.06 7.19 16.60
N LEU A 429 4.51 7.17 15.34
CA LEU A 429 5.36 8.22 14.76
C LEU A 429 4.64 9.57 14.60
N SER A 430 3.34 9.55 14.31
CA SER A 430 2.49 10.75 14.18
C SER A 430 2.04 11.33 15.54
N GLY A 431 2.25 10.61 16.64
CA GLY A 431 1.83 11.03 17.98
C GLY A 431 0.34 10.82 18.28
N ARG A 432 -0.38 10.07 17.44
CA ARG A 432 -1.80 9.69 17.68
C ARG A 432 -1.94 8.70 18.84
N ALA A 433 -0.90 7.91 19.10
CA ALA A 433 -0.85 7.04 20.27
C ALA A 433 -0.81 7.84 21.58
N ARG A 434 -1.60 7.41 22.58
CA ARG A 434 -1.72 8.08 23.88
C ARG A 434 -0.35 8.34 24.52
N GLY A 435 -0.05 9.61 24.82
CA GLY A 435 1.20 10.02 25.48
C GLY A 435 2.42 10.15 24.57
N ARG A 436 2.26 10.01 23.25
CA ARG A 436 3.33 10.25 22.26
C ARG A 436 3.22 11.65 21.67
N ARG A 437 4.34 12.19 21.19
CA ARG A 437 4.42 13.44 20.41
C ARG A 437 4.84 13.06 18.99
N ARG A 438 4.45 13.87 17.99
CA ARG A 438 4.86 13.66 16.59
C ARG A 438 6.39 13.65 16.47
N ILE A 439 6.92 12.52 15.98
CA ILE A 439 8.34 12.23 15.82
C ILE A 439 8.81 12.56 14.40
N VAL A 440 7.93 12.47 13.41
CA VAL A 440 8.22 12.73 11.98
C VAL A 440 7.06 13.45 11.29
N SER A 441 7.37 14.28 10.30
CA SER A 441 6.37 14.91 9.43
C SER A 441 6.03 14.02 8.23
N ASP A 442 4.82 14.19 7.69
CA ASP A 442 4.37 13.39 6.55
C ASP A 442 5.17 13.72 5.28
N GLY A 443 5.61 14.97 5.10
CA GLY A 443 6.46 15.31 3.95
C GLY A 443 7.86 14.70 4.04
N GLU A 444 8.41 14.47 5.23
CA GLU A 444 9.67 13.72 5.40
C GLU A 444 9.47 12.24 5.04
N LEU A 445 8.33 11.64 5.42
CA LEU A 445 7.96 10.29 4.97
C LEU A 445 7.77 10.24 3.45
N LEU A 446 7.05 11.19 2.85
CA LEU A 446 6.85 11.27 1.40
C LEU A 446 8.17 11.40 0.64
N ARG A 447 9.09 12.27 1.09
CA ARG A 447 10.43 12.38 0.49
C ARG A 447 11.17 11.05 0.51
N CYS A 448 11.16 10.37 1.66
CA CYS A 448 11.76 9.05 1.80
C CYS A 448 11.12 8.03 0.84
N PHE A 449 9.79 7.93 0.83
CA PHE A 449 9.07 6.97 -0.01
C PHE A 449 9.25 7.26 -1.50
N ARG A 450 9.22 8.53 -1.94
CA ARG A 450 9.48 8.92 -3.34
C ARG A 450 10.87 8.47 -3.78
N ALA A 451 11.89 8.71 -2.95
CA ALA A 451 13.26 8.32 -3.27
C ALA A 451 13.42 6.80 -3.42
N PHE A 452 12.88 6.02 -2.48
CA PHE A 452 12.92 4.56 -2.56
C PHE A 452 12.11 4.03 -3.76
N LEU A 453 10.95 4.62 -4.06
CA LEU A 453 10.17 4.25 -5.25
C LEU A 453 10.92 4.57 -6.55
N ALA A 454 11.58 5.72 -6.63
CA ALA A 454 12.38 6.10 -7.80
C ALA A 454 13.54 5.10 -8.03
N LEU A 455 14.25 4.75 -6.97
CA LEU A 455 15.30 3.71 -7.00
C LEU A 455 14.74 2.36 -7.43
N ALA A 456 13.61 1.92 -6.85
CA ALA A 456 12.99 0.64 -7.14
C ALA A 456 12.57 0.52 -8.62
N ARG A 457 11.93 1.56 -9.17
CA ARG A 457 11.46 1.59 -10.55
C ARG A 457 12.59 1.55 -11.56
N ARG A 458 13.75 2.14 -11.23
CA ARG A 458 14.89 2.21 -12.14
C ARG A 458 15.86 1.05 -12.00
N PHE A 459 16.15 0.61 -10.77
CA PHE A 459 17.27 -0.30 -10.47
C PHE A 459 16.84 -1.68 -9.97
N CYS A 460 15.58 -1.89 -9.57
CA CYS A 460 15.09 -3.23 -9.16
C CYS A 460 14.36 -3.98 -10.29
N VAL A 461 14.47 -3.50 -11.52
CA VAL A 461 13.88 -4.07 -12.74
C VAL A 461 14.99 -4.64 -13.63
N ASP A 462 14.64 -5.49 -14.60
CA ASP A 462 15.60 -6.04 -15.56
C ASP A 462 16.17 -4.92 -16.44
N ARG A 463 17.49 -4.72 -16.37
CA ARG A 463 18.23 -3.72 -17.16
C ARG A 463 19.13 -4.33 -18.23
N GLY A 464 19.08 -5.64 -18.43
CA GLY A 464 19.95 -6.35 -19.37
C GLY A 464 21.18 -6.99 -18.73
N GLU A 465 22.04 -7.60 -19.55
CA GLU A 465 23.16 -8.45 -19.08
C GLU A 465 24.39 -7.67 -18.62
N GLU A 466 24.52 -6.41 -19.05
CA GLU A 466 25.71 -5.58 -18.82
C GLU A 466 25.55 -4.65 -17.60
N GLU A 467 24.34 -4.48 -17.07
CA GLU A 467 24.05 -3.61 -15.92
C GLU A 467 23.62 -4.41 -14.67
N PRO A 468 24.14 -4.11 -13.47
CA PRO A 468 23.84 -4.88 -12.26
C PRO A 468 22.54 -4.44 -11.57
N ASP A 469 21.55 -5.32 -11.45
CA ASP A 469 20.29 -4.97 -10.78
C ASP A 469 20.38 -5.00 -9.24
N VAL A 470 19.57 -4.15 -8.61
CA VAL A 470 19.39 -4.10 -7.15
C VAL A 470 18.33 -5.11 -6.76
N ALA A 471 18.76 -6.19 -6.10
CA ALA A 471 17.86 -7.18 -5.52
C ALA A 471 17.20 -6.66 -4.25
N GLU A 472 17.90 -5.84 -3.47
CA GLU A 472 17.45 -5.33 -2.18
C GLU A 472 18.22 -4.07 -1.79
N LEU A 473 17.53 -3.08 -1.24
CA LEU A 473 18.11 -1.90 -0.62
C LEU A 473 17.27 -1.52 0.59
N GLU A 474 17.87 -1.50 1.77
CA GLU A 474 17.20 -1.32 3.05
C GLU A 474 17.97 -0.32 3.92
N VAL A 475 17.21 0.53 4.63
CA VAL A 475 17.73 1.32 5.74
C VAL A 475 16.96 0.95 7.00
N ASN A 476 17.69 0.42 7.99
CA ASN A 476 17.12 -0.06 9.25
C ASN A 476 18.10 0.08 10.43
N PRO A 477 17.91 1.03 11.36
CA PRO A 477 16.80 1.97 11.46
C PRO A 477 17.10 3.34 10.82
N PHE A 478 16.05 4.03 10.38
CA PHE A 478 15.96 5.47 10.44
C PHE A 478 15.69 5.91 11.88
N ALA A 479 16.60 6.69 12.45
CA ALA A 479 16.35 7.46 13.66
C ALA A 479 15.78 8.84 13.32
N PHE A 480 15.31 9.55 14.35
CA PHE A 480 14.74 10.88 14.18
C PHE A 480 15.49 11.94 14.98
N ARG A 481 15.88 13.03 14.32
CA ARG A 481 16.48 14.21 14.95
C ARG A 481 15.72 15.45 14.51
N ARG A 482 15.07 16.16 15.45
CA ARG A 482 14.27 17.36 15.18
C ARG A 482 13.25 17.15 14.04
N GLN A 483 12.50 16.04 14.10
CA GLN A 483 11.49 15.63 13.10
C GLN A 483 12.00 15.23 11.71
N ARG A 484 13.31 15.06 11.54
CA ARG A 484 13.92 14.54 10.30
C ARG A 484 14.40 13.12 10.48
N LEU A 485 14.31 12.32 9.41
CA LEU A 485 14.88 10.98 9.39
C LEU A 485 16.41 11.07 9.31
N VAL A 486 17.10 10.09 9.89
CA VAL A 486 18.55 9.94 9.80
C VAL A 486 18.86 8.44 9.66
N PRO A 487 19.41 7.97 8.53
CA PRO A 487 19.76 6.56 8.35
C PRO A 487 20.87 6.21 9.34
N LEU A 488 20.63 5.23 10.21
CA LEU A 488 21.65 4.73 11.14
C LEU A 488 22.34 3.46 10.67
N ASP A 489 21.77 2.72 9.73
CA ASP A 489 22.39 1.56 9.10
C ASP A 489 21.75 1.33 7.73
N GLY A 490 22.54 0.82 6.79
CA GLY A 490 22.13 0.64 5.41
C GLY A 490 22.69 -0.65 4.82
N ARG A 491 21.84 -1.37 4.08
CA ARG A 491 22.18 -2.63 3.42
C ARG A 491 21.72 -2.58 1.97
N GLY A 492 22.55 -3.08 1.06
CA GLY A 492 22.20 -3.24 -0.35
C GLY A 492 22.76 -4.53 -0.93
N ARG A 493 21.97 -5.21 -1.76
CA ARG A 493 22.33 -6.47 -2.41
C ARG A 493 22.04 -6.40 -3.91
N LEU A 494 22.97 -6.91 -4.70
CA LEU A 494 22.89 -6.96 -6.15
C LEU A 494 22.59 -8.40 -6.60
N ALA A 495 21.60 -8.55 -7.47
CA ALA A 495 21.34 -9.78 -8.21
C ALA A 495 20.47 -9.45 -9.43
N PRO A 496 20.60 -10.20 -10.54
CA PRO A 496 19.77 -9.99 -11.72
C PRO A 496 18.28 -9.97 -11.36
N ALA A 497 17.57 -8.97 -11.84
CA ALA A 497 16.13 -8.92 -11.69
C ALA A 497 15.47 -9.97 -12.61
N VAL A 498 14.23 -10.31 -12.28
CA VAL A 498 13.48 -11.28 -13.07
C VAL A 498 13.11 -10.67 -14.43
N ARG A 499 13.50 -11.37 -15.50
CA ARG A 499 13.18 -10.98 -16.88
C ARG A 499 11.70 -11.15 -17.15
N ARG A 500 11.13 -10.20 -17.89
CA ARG A 500 9.72 -10.31 -18.29
C ARG A 500 9.52 -11.42 -19.31
N PRO A 501 8.62 -12.39 -19.07
CA PRO A 501 8.30 -13.40 -20.06
C PRO A 501 7.73 -12.79 -21.36
N PRO A 502 7.88 -13.47 -22.50
CA PRO A 502 7.25 -13.04 -23.76
C PRO A 502 5.74 -12.92 -23.62
N ALA A 503 5.14 -11.96 -24.33
CA ALA A 503 3.69 -11.80 -24.36
C ALA A 503 2.99 -13.04 -24.95
N ARG A 504 1.79 -13.34 -24.46
CA ARG A 504 0.96 -14.47 -24.91
C ARG A 504 -0.15 -13.98 -25.86
N PRO A 505 -0.57 -14.80 -26.84
CA PRO A 505 -1.67 -14.46 -27.75
C PRO A 505 -3.02 -14.50 -27.04
N ARG A 506 -3.33 -13.50 -26.21
CA ARG A 506 -4.56 -13.42 -25.40
C ARG A 506 -5.84 -13.52 -26.24
N ALA A 507 -5.80 -13.10 -27.50
CA ALA A 507 -6.94 -13.23 -28.42
C ALA A 507 -7.38 -14.70 -28.62
N ALA A 508 -6.45 -15.66 -28.53
CA ALA A 508 -6.78 -17.09 -28.66
C ALA A 508 -7.56 -17.64 -27.46
N ILE A 509 -7.56 -16.95 -26.30
CA ILE A 509 -8.34 -17.35 -25.11
C ILE A 509 -9.85 -17.32 -25.43
N ALA A 510 -10.30 -16.47 -26.36
CA ALA A 510 -11.69 -16.50 -26.81
C ALA A 510 -12.10 -17.86 -27.41
N ARG A 511 -11.16 -18.54 -28.10
CA ARG A 511 -11.35 -19.90 -28.65
C ARG A 511 -11.31 -20.98 -27.60
N LEU A 512 -10.70 -20.71 -26.45
CA LEU A 512 -10.78 -21.56 -25.27
C LEU A 512 -12.15 -21.39 -24.59
N LEU A 513 -12.62 -20.16 -24.38
CA LEU A 513 -13.87 -19.89 -23.65
C LEU A 513 -15.13 -20.29 -24.43
N GLU A 514 -15.16 -20.05 -25.75
CA GLU A 514 -16.31 -20.32 -26.63
C GLU A 514 -15.85 -20.93 -27.96
N PRO A 515 -15.39 -22.20 -27.96
CA PRO A 515 -14.93 -22.86 -29.17
C PRO A 515 -16.08 -23.13 -30.16
N GLY A 516 -15.81 -22.98 -31.46
CA GLY A 516 -16.70 -23.45 -32.53
C GLY A 516 -16.47 -24.91 -32.94
N SER A 517 -15.33 -25.50 -32.57
CA SER A 517 -14.97 -26.89 -32.83
C SER A 517 -14.04 -27.45 -31.75
N ILE A 518 -14.21 -28.73 -31.41
CA ILE A 518 -13.46 -29.40 -30.34
C ILE A 518 -12.86 -30.72 -30.86
N ALA A 519 -11.60 -30.98 -30.54
CA ALA A 519 -10.99 -32.31 -30.66
C ALA A 519 -10.60 -32.87 -29.28
N VAL A 520 -10.76 -34.17 -29.08
CA VAL A 520 -10.36 -34.86 -27.83
C VAL A 520 -9.36 -35.97 -28.15
N LEU A 521 -8.13 -35.80 -27.66
CA LEU A 521 -7.04 -36.77 -27.76
C LEU A 521 -6.96 -37.58 -26.47
N GLY A 522 -6.85 -38.91 -26.58
CA GLY A 522 -6.73 -39.80 -25.41
C GLY A 522 -8.04 -40.48 -25.00
N VAL A 523 -9.04 -40.49 -25.89
CA VAL A 523 -10.28 -41.25 -25.67
C VAL A 523 -10.00 -42.76 -25.78
N SER A 524 -10.43 -43.54 -24.79
CA SER A 524 -10.31 -45.01 -24.81
C SER A 524 -11.49 -45.64 -25.57
N SER A 525 -11.22 -46.66 -26.40
CA SER A 525 -12.26 -47.38 -27.14
C SER A 525 -12.89 -48.52 -26.32
N ARG A 526 -12.20 -49.02 -25.28
CA ARG A 526 -12.61 -50.23 -24.53
C ARG A 526 -13.09 -49.96 -23.11
N GLU A 527 -12.47 -49.00 -22.41
CA GLU A 527 -12.71 -48.74 -20.99
C GLU A 527 -13.16 -47.30 -20.75
N GLU A 528 -13.82 -47.06 -19.62
CA GLU A 528 -14.18 -45.72 -19.17
C GLU A 528 -12.96 -45.05 -18.54
N GLY A 529 -12.25 -44.26 -19.34
CA GLY A 529 -11.12 -43.42 -18.91
C GLY A 529 -11.45 -41.93 -18.99
N PHE A 530 -10.56 -41.07 -18.47
CA PHE A 530 -10.76 -39.62 -18.40
C PHE A 530 -11.14 -39.00 -19.76
N GLY A 531 -10.46 -39.36 -20.85
CA GLY A 531 -10.80 -38.86 -22.19
C GLY A 531 -12.22 -39.21 -22.65
N ARG A 532 -12.74 -40.40 -22.28
CA ARG A 532 -14.12 -40.79 -22.62
C ARG A 532 -15.15 -40.07 -21.76
N ILE A 533 -14.85 -39.80 -20.49
CA ILE A 533 -15.69 -38.96 -19.62
C ILE A 533 -15.78 -37.54 -20.18
N ILE A 534 -14.64 -36.97 -20.61
CA ILE A 534 -14.58 -35.64 -21.24
C ILE A 534 -15.46 -35.60 -22.49
N LEU A 535 -15.30 -36.56 -23.41
CA LEU A 535 -16.10 -36.62 -24.64
C LEU A 535 -17.62 -36.62 -24.34
N ARG A 536 -18.05 -37.45 -23.39
CA ARG A 536 -19.46 -37.54 -22.98
C ARG A 536 -19.95 -36.27 -22.29
N ASN A 537 -19.12 -35.62 -21.49
CA ASN A 537 -19.48 -34.37 -20.83
C ASN A 537 -19.62 -33.21 -21.84
N VAL A 538 -18.78 -33.16 -22.87
CA VAL A 538 -18.93 -32.24 -24.01
C VAL A 538 -20.27 -32.48 -24.73
N GLN A 539 -20.59 -33.73 -25.06
CA GLN A 539 -21.89 -34.07 -25.68
C GLN A 539 -23.08 -33.69 -24.78
N ARG A 540 -23.02 -34.00 -23.48
CA ARG A 540 -24.08 -33.69 -22.50
C ARG A 540 -24.25 -32.21 -22.22
N ALA A 541 -23.19 -31.41 -22.40
CA ALA A 541 -23.27 -29.96 -22.34
C ALA A 541 -24.03 -29.34 -23.53
N GLY A 542 -24.32 -30.14 -24.57
CA GLY A 542 -25.04 -29.71 -25.77
C GLY A 542 -24.14 -29.18 -26.87
N PHE A 543 -22.86 -29.54 -26.89
CA PHE A 543 -21.97 -29.18 -27.99
C PHE A 543 -22.32 -29.97 -29.26
N PRO A 544 -22.39 -29.35 -30.45
CA PRO A 544 -22.80 -30.04 -31.68
C PRO A 544 -21.85 -31.19 -32.05
N ALA A 545 -22.36 -32.40 -32.18
CA ALA A 545 -21.56 -33.61 -32.40
C ALA A 545 -20.73 -33.55 -33.70
N GLU A 546 -21.26 -32.91 -34.75
CA GLU A 546 -20.60 -32.71 -36.04
C GLU A 546 -19.38 -31.76 -35.96
N ARG A 547 -19.28 -30.98 -34.88
CA ARG A 547 -18.15 -30.09 -34.57
C ARG A 547 -17.15 -30.72 -33.60
N VAL A 548 -17.33 -31.98 -33.24
CA VAL A 548 -16.41 -32.73 -32.36
C VAL A 548 -15.63 -33.77 -33.16
N ARG A 549 -14.34 -33.93 -32.82
CA ARG A 549 -13.48 -35.00 -33.35
C ARG A 549 -12.78 -35.75 -32.23
N VAL A 550 -12.54 -37.04 -32.44
CA VAL A 550 -11.65 -37.84 -31.59
C VAL A 550 -10.30 -37.96 -32.27
N VAL A 551 -9.21 -37.84 -31.51
CA VAL A 551 -7.86 -38.14 -32.00
C VAL A 551 -7.42 -39.46 -31.41
N LYS A 552 -7.54 -40.54 -32.19
CA LYS A 552 -7.14 -41.89 -31.81
C LYS A 552 -6.81 -42.73 -33.06
N PRO A 553 -5.59 -43.30 -33.17
CA PRO A 553 -5.24 -44.17 -34.28
C PRO A 553 -6.01 -45.50 -34.23
N GLY A 554 -6.36 -46.01 -35.41
CA GLY A 554 -6.91 -47.36 -35.60
C GLY A 554 -8.40 -47.53 -35.30
N VAL A 555 -9.17 -46.45 -35.21
CA VAL A 555 -10.64 -46.47 -35.06
C VAL A 555 -11.29 -45.42 -35.98
N GLU A 556 -12.50 -45.69 -36.44
CA GLU A 556 -13.26 -44.76 -37.29
C GLU A 556 -14.13 -43.80 -36.47
N GLU A 557 -14.72 -44.26 -35.36
CA GLU A 557 -15.54 -43.46 -34.46
C GLU A 557 -15.53 -44.00 -33.01
N ILE A 558 -15.85 -43.13 -32.04
CA ILE A 558 -16.09 -43.49 -30.64
C ILE A 558 -17.29 -42.69 -30.10
N ASP A 559 -18.24 -43.36 -29.44
CA ASP A 559 -19.45 -42.76 -28.87
C ASP A 559 -20.21 -41.87 -29.91
N GLY A 560 -20.21 -42.31 -31.17
CA GLY A 560 -20.85 -41.61 -32.30
C GLY A 560 -20.09 -40.40 -32.86
N ILE A 561 -18.83 -40.20 -32.44
CA ILE A 561 -17.98 -39.08 -32.88
C ILE A 561 -16.86 -39.59 -33.79
N PRO A 562 -16.67 -39.01 -35.00
CA PRO A 562 -15.62 -39.41 -35.93
C PRO A 562 -14.21 -39.24 -35.36
N ALA A 563 -13.33 -40.18 -35.68
CA ALA A 563 -11.94 -40.20 -35.25
C ALA A 563 -10.94 -39.94 -36.38
N VAL A 564 -9.81 -39.30 -36.03
CA VAL A 564 -8.62 -39.15 -36.88
C VAL A 564 -7.41 -39.74 -36.16
N ALA A 565 -6.36 -40.12 -36.90
CA ALA A 565 -5.21 -40.84 -36.31
C ALA A 565 -4.29 -39.94 -35.48
N SER A 566 -4.04 -38.71 -35.95
CA SER A 566 -3.19 -37.71 -35.30
C SER A 566 -3.81 -36.31 -35.35
N PRO A 567 -3.34 -35.35 -34.51
CA PRO A 567 -3.69 -33.94 -34.64
C PRO A 567 -3.46 -33.37 -36.05
N SER A 568 -2.40 -33.80 -36.73
CA SER A 568 -2.08 -33.32 -38.09
C SER A 568 -3.12 -33.74 -39.15
N ASP A 569 -3.85 -34.83 -38.91
CA ASP A 569 -4.89 -35.37 -39.79
C ASP A 569 -6.25 -34.65 -39.63
N LEU A 570 -6.35 -33.66 -38.73
CA LEU A 570 -7.57 -32.87 -38.58
C LEU A 570 -7.86 -32.13 -39.90
N PRO A 571 -9.09 -32.23 -40.45
CA PRO A 571 -9.41 -31.67 -41.77
C PRO A 571 -9.24 -30.15 -41.79
N GLU A 572 -9.67 -29.49 -40.71
CA GLU A 572 -9.54 -28.07 -40.46
C GLU A 572 -8.93 -27.84 -39.07
N PRO A 573 -8.27 -26.68 -38.82
CA PRO A 573 -7.85 -26.33 -37.49
C PRO A 573 -9.03 -26.26 -36.53
N VAL A 574 -8.91 -26.91 -35.38
CA VAL A 574 -9.93 -26.84 -34.32
C VAL A 574 -9.70 -25.63 -33.43
N ASP A 575 -10.79 -25.08 -32.89
CA ASP A 575 -10.71 -23.98 -31.91
C ASP A 575 -10.11 -24.47 -30.59
N LEU A 576 -10.46 -25.70 -30.16
CA LEU A 576 -10.00 -26.32 -28.92
C LEU A 576 -9.57 -27.78 -29.11
N LEU A 577 -8.37 -28.13 -28.67
CA LEU A 577 -7.89 -29.51 -28.53
C LEU A 577 -7.72 -29.87 -27.05
N VAL A 578 -8.40 -30.91 -26.59
CA VAL A 578 -8.27 -31.43 -25.21
C VAL A 578 -7.38 -32.67 -25.23
N VAL A 579 -6.28 -32.62 -24.48
CA VAL A 579 -5.27 -33.68 -24.42
C VAL A 579 -5.40 -34.43 -23.10
N ALA A 580 -5.85 -35.68 -23.15
CA ALA A 580 -5.97 -36.61 -22.03
C ALA A 580 -5.09 -37.86 -22.25
N ALA A 581 -3.79 -37.64 -22.51
CA ALA A 581 -2.79 -38.69 -22.74
C ALA A 581 -1.82 -38.85 -21.55
N GLY A 582 -0.81 -39.72 -21.62
CA GLY A 582 0.24 -39.78 -20.60
C GLY A 582 1.08 -38.48 -20.56
N ALA A 583 1.57 -38.11 -19.37
CA ALA A 583 2.36 -36.88 -19.15
C ALA A 583 3.66 -36.86 -19.97
N ASP A 584 4.28 -38.02 -20.14
CA ASP A 584 5.48 -38.27 -20.95
C ASP A 584 5.31 -37.86 -22.42
N ARG A 585 4.07 -37.87 -22.92
CA ARG A 585 3.75 -37.52 -24.31
C ARG A 585 3.45 -36.04 -24.52
N LEU A 586 3.26 -35.26 -23.46
CA LEU A 586 2.84 -33.85 -23.59
C LEU A 586 3.82 -33.00 -24.40
N PRO A 587 5.16 -33.09 -24.21
CA PRO A 587 6.08 -32.28 -25.01
C PRO A 587 5.99 -32.58 -26.51
N ALA A 588 5.97 -33.86 -26.89
CA ALA A 588 5.88 -34.27 -28.29
C ALA A 588 4.55 -33.86 -28.95
N ILE A 589 3.44 -33.94 -28.19
CA ILE A 589 2.13 -33.48 -28.67
C ILE A 589 2.11 -31.96 -28.83
N ALA A 590 2.71 -31.21 -27.90
CA ALA A 590 2.83 -29.75 -28.01
C ALA A 590 3.67 -29.36 -29.24
N GLU A 591 4.79 -30.04 -29.48
CA GLU A 591 5.62 -29.86 -30.69
C GLU A 591 4.80 -30.13 -31.96
N GLU A 592 4.07 -31.25 -32.03
CA GLU A 592 3.23 -31.59 -33.18
C GLU A 592 2.15 -30.53 -33.43
N ILE A 593 1.48 -30.04 -32.39
CA ILE A 593 0.45 -28.99 -32.50
C ILE A 593 1.04 -27.69 -33.06
N VAL A 594 2.22 -27.31 -32.56
CA VAL A 594 2.94 -26.11 -33.00
C VAL A 594 3.40 -26.25 -34.46
N ASP A 595 3.83 -27.44 -34.87
CA ASP A 595 4.27 -27.70 -36.24
C ASP A 595 3.11 -27.78 -37.24
N CYS A 596 2.00 -28.42 -36.90
CA CYS A 596 0.88 -28.59 -37.82
C CYS A 596 -0.09 -27.39 -37.86
N GLY A 597 -0.15 -26.57 -36.80
CA GLY A 597 -1.05 -25.42 -36.70
C GLY A 597 -2.54 -25.77 -36.70
N LYS A 598 -2.90 -27.02 -36.36
CA LYS A 598 -4.28 -27.55 -36.40
C LYS A 598 -5.09 -27.33 -35.13
N ALA A 599 -4.55 -26.63 -34.13
CA ALA A 599 -5.31 -26.23 -32.94
C ALA A 599 -5.01 -24.76 -32.57
N ARG A 600 -6.05 -24.01 -32.19
CA ARG A 600 -5.92 -22.61 -31.73
C ARG A 600 -5.73 -22.49 -30.22
N SER A 601 -6.37 -23.38 -29.45
CA SER A 601 -6.20 -23.50 -28.02
C SER A 601 -6.10 -24.96 -27.61
N VAL A 602 -5.40 -25.23 -26.52
CA VAL A 602 -5.11 -26.58 -26.04
C VAL A 602 -5.33 -26.67 -24.54
N ILE A 603 -6.04 -27.69 -24.07
CA ILE A 603 -6.15 -28.03 -22.65
C ILE A 603 -5.32 -29.28 -22.39
N LEU A 604 -4.33 -29.17 -21.52
CA LEU A 604 -3.46 -30.26 -21.09
C LEU A 604 -3.96 -30.81 -19.74
N ILE A 605 -4.65 -31.93 -19.77
CA ILE A 605 -5.22 -32.58 -18.60
C ILE A 605 -4.20 -33.25 -17.65
N PRO A 606 -3.18 -33.99 -18.15
CA PRO A 606 -2.36 -34.86 -17.30
C PRO A 606 -1.46 -34.06 -16.35
N GLY A 607 -1.34 -34.52 -15.10
CA GLY A 607 -0.27 -34.10 -14.19
C GLY A 607 0.97 -35.00 -14.31
N GLY A 608 2.10 -34.57 -13.72
CA GLY A 608 3.39 -35.25 -13.85
C GLY A 608 4.35 -34.54 -14.81
N ALA A 609 4.28 -33.22 -14.87
CA ALA A 609 5.12 -32.33 -15.65
C ALA A 609 5.56 -31.14 -14.77
N GLY A 610 6.34 -31.43 -13.72
CA GLY A 610 7.01 -30.47 -12.84
C GLY A 610 6.60 -30.52 -11.36
N GLU A 611 5.54 -31.24 -11.00
CA GLU A 611 4.99 -31.29 -9.63
C GLU A 611 5.68 -32.35 -8.76
N THR A 612 6.21 -33.40 -9.37
CA THR A 612 6.86 -34.51 -8.68
C THR A 612 8.33 -34.60 -9.05
N SER A 613 9.17 -35.01 -8.11
CA SER A 613 10.59 -35.29 -8.38
C SER A 613 10.76 -36.26 -9.54
N GLY A 614 11.57 -35.89 -10.54
CA GLY A 614 11.80 -36.66 -11.76
C GLY A 614 10.91 -36.27 -12.95
N SER A 615 10.04 -35.27 -12.81
CA SER A 615 9.19 -34.75 -13.90
C SER A 615 9.66 -33.40 -14.46
N GLU A 616 10.80 -32.89 -13.98
CA GLU A 616 11.35 -31.57 -14.34
C GLU A 616 11.70 -31.50 -15.83
N GLU A 617 12.30 -32.57 -16.39
CA GLU A 617 12.64 -32.62 -17.81
C GLU A 617 11.40 -32.53 -18.72
N ILE A 618 10.28 -33.13 -18.31
CA ILE A 618 9.02 -33.07 -19.06
C ILE A 618 8.49 -31.63 -19.06
N ALA A 619 8.49 -30.97 -17.89
CA ALA A 619 8.08 -29.57 -17.76
C ALA A 619 8.93 -28.64 -18.63
N GLU A 620 10.25 -28.80 -18.57
CA GLU A 620 11.18 -27.99 -19.37
C GLU A 620 11.01 -28.20 -20.88
N ARG A 621 10.86 -29.46 -21.33
CA ARG A 621 10.63 -29.75 -22.75
C ARG A 621 9.30 -29.17 -23.23
N LEU A 622 8.25 -29.26 -22.42
CA LEU A 622 6.95 -28.66 -22.71
C LEU A 622 7.07 -27.13 -22.81
N ALA A 623 7.74 -26.47 -21.85
CA ALA A 623 7.98 -25.04 -21.88
C ALA A 623 8.77 -24.62 -23.13
N ARG A 624 9.80 -25.39 -23.52
CA ARG A 624 10.55 -25.15 -24.77
C ARG A 624 9.67 -25.27 -26.01
N ALA A 625 8.78 -26.26 -26.07
CA ALA A 625 7.84 -26.42 -27.19
C ALA A 625 6.89 -25.22 -27.30
N ILE A 626 6.36 -24.74 -26.18
CA ILE A 626 5.50 -23.55 -26.12
C ILE A 626 6.28 -22.29 -26.51
N ALA A 627 7.51 -22.11 -26.02
CA ALA A 627 8.35 -20.96 -26.37
C ALA A 627 8.62 -20.88 -27.88
N ARG A 628 8.92 -22.02 -28.53
CA ARG A 628 9.05 -22.10 -29.99
C ARG A 628 7.79 -21.66 -30.74
N ALA A 629 6.61 -21.94 -30.19
CA ALA A 629 5.34 -21.47 -30.77
C ALA A 629 5.28 -19.94 -30.81
N ARG A 630 5.77 -19.27 -29.76
CA ARG A 630 5.81 -17.80 -29.64
C ARG A 630 6.82 -17.17 -30.60
N GLU A 631 7.97 -17.81 -30.80
CA GLU A 631 8.99 -17.34 -31.76
C GLU A 631 8.50 -17.39 -33.21
N ARG A 632 7.72 -18.41 -33.57
CA ARG A 632 7.24 -18.61 -34.95
C ARG A 632 6.10 -17.68 -35.34
N SER A 633 5.18 -17.38 -34.42
CA SER A 633 3.99 -16.58 -34.71
C SER A 633 3.44 -15.89 -33.47
N ALA A 634 3.10 -14.61 -33.65
CA ALA A 634 2.37 -13.83 -32.65
C ALA A 634 0.94 -14.35 -32.40
N ASP A 635 0.38 -15.17 -33.31
CA ASP A 635 -0.98 -15.76 -33.24
C ASP A 635 -0.94 -17.28 -33.02
N GLY A 636 0.15 -17.79 -32.44
CA GLY A 636 0.31 -19.21 -32.11
C GLY A 636 -0.71 -19.74 -31.09
N PRO A 637 -0.79 -21.07 -30.89
CA PRO A 637 -1.73 -21.66 -29.95
C PRO A 637 -1.45 -21.27 -28.49
N VAL A 638 -2.50 -21.24 -27.68
CA VAL A 638 -2.41 -21.11 -26.21
C VAL A 638 -2.66 -22.43 -25.52
N PHE A 639 -2.02 -22.65 -24.37
CA PHE A 639 -2.09 -23.87 -23.59
C PHE A 639 -2.59 -23.60 -22.16
N LEU A 640 -3.66 -24.28 -21.76
CA LEU A 640 -4.17 -24.34 -20.39
C LEU A 640 -3.66 -25.62 -19.72
N GLY A 641 -3.08 -25.53 -18.52
CA GLY A 641 -2.44 -26.65 -17.83
C GLY A 641 -0.91 -26.63 -17.93
N PRO A 642 -0.22 -27.80 -17.84
CA PRO A 642 -0.75 -29.15 -17.60
C PRO A 642 -1.34 -29.31 -16.20
N ASN A 643 -1.73 -30.53 -15.83
CA ASN A 643 -2.39 -30.83 -14.54
C ASN A 643 -3.68 -30.03 -14.34
N SER A 644 -4.48 -29.94 -15.39
CA SER A 644 -5.72 -29.19 -15.37
C SER A 644 -6.92 -30.13 -15.29
N LEU A 645 -7.88 -29.80 -14.43
CA LEU A 645 -9.22 -30.42 -14.49
C LEU A 645 -9.97 -30.02 -15.78
N GLY A 646 -9.52 -28.97 -16.47
CA GLY A 646 -10.11 -28.44 -17.69
C GLY A 646 -10.94 -27.19 -17.43
N LEU A 647 -12.01 -27.04 -18.21
CA LEU A 647 -12.87 -25.87 -18.26
C LEU A 647 -14.34 -26.30 -18.42
N ILE A 648 -15.23 -25.66 -17.66
CA ILE A 648 -16.67 -25.64 -17.92
C ILE A 648 -17.04 -24.25 -18.43
N SER A 649 -17.57 -24.19 -19.66
CA SER A 649 -18.11 -22.96 -20.26
C SER A 649 -19.58 -23.16 -20.55
N ARG A 650 -20.44 -22.48 -19.78
CA ARG A 650 -21.88 -22.48 -20.03
C ARG A 650 -22.22 -21.73 -21.33
N PRO A 651 -21.65 -20.54 -21.63
CA PRO A 651 -21.86 -19.87 -22.91
C PRO A 651 -21.34 -20.69 -24.10
N GLY A 652 -20.16 -21.31 -23.95
CA GLY A 652 -19.54 -22.18 -24.97
C GLY A 652 -20.17 -23.57 -25.08
N ARG A 653 -21.13 -23.91 -24.21
CA ARG A 653 -21.85 -25.20 -24.17
C ARG A 653 -20.94 -26.44 -24.12
N TYR A 654 -19.86 -26.38 -23.35
CA TYR A 654 -18.95 -27.53 -23.22
C TYR A 654 -18.38 -27.68 -21.80
N ASP A 655 -17.93 -28.89 -21.48
CA ASP A 655 -17.42 -29.27 -20.17
C ASP A 655 -16.33 -30.33 -20.33
N THR A 656 -15.10 -29.97 -19.99
CA THR A 656 -13.94 -30.87 -20.05
C THR A 656 -13.52 -31.42 -18.69
N PHE A 657 -14.33 -31.23 -17.64
CA PHE A 657 -14.04 -31.85 -16.36
C PHE A 657 -14.24 -33.36 -16.50
N PHE A 658 -13.20 -34.13 -16.20
CA PHE A 658 -13.27 -35.60 -16.18
C PHE A 658 -14.00 -36.15 -14.94
N ILE A 659 -15.03 -35.45 -14.46
CA ILE A 659 -15.93 -35.84 -13.38
C ILE A 659 -17.29 -36.19 -13.99
N PRO A 660 -17.80 -37.42 -13.81
CA PRO A 660 -19.12 -37.79 -14.32
C PRO A 660 -20.25 -37.21 -13.46
N GLU A 661 -21.43 -37.04 -14.05
CA GLU A 661 -22.64 -36.49 -13.40
C GLU A 661 -23.03 -37.25 -12.11
N SER A 662 -22.74 -38.56 -12.04
CA SER A 662 -22.99 -39.39 -10.85
C SER A 662 -22.13 -39.03 -9.63
N ARG A 663 -21.11 -38.19 -9.80
CA ARG A 663 -20.18 -37.75 -8.74
C ARG A 663 -20.32 -36.27 -8.41
N LEU A 664 -20.81 -35.47 -9.34
CA LEU A 664 -21.04 -34.04 -9.19
C LEU A 664 -22.21 -33.67 -10.10
N ASP A 665 -23.33 -33.25 -9.51
CA ASP A 665 -24.41 -32.61 -10.26
C ASP A 665 -23.92 -31.24 -10.72
N LYS A 666 -23.81 -31.07 -12.04
CA LYS A 666 -23.32 -29.83 -12.66
C LYS A 666 -24.47 -28.88 -12.98
N ARG A 667 -25.70 -29.23 -12.59
CA ARG A 667 -26.95 -28.47 -12.74
C ARG A 667 -27.07 -27.84 -14.13
N ARG A 668 -26.82 -28.65 -15.16
CA ARG A 668 -26.75 -28.18 -16.56
C ARG A 668 -28.04 -27.53 -17.06
N GLY A 669 -29.18 -27.86 -16.43
CA GLY A 669 -30.48 -27.24 -16.72
C GLY A 669 -30.72 -25.89 -16.03
N ALA A 670 -29.97 -25.55 -14.99
CA ALA A 670 -30.09 -24.27 -14.29
C ALA A 670 -29.47 -23.12 -15.12
N PRO A 671 -30.06 -21.92 -15.13
CA PRO A 671 -29.46 -20.77 -15.80
C PRO A 671 -28.05 -20.48 -15.26
N ALA A 672 -27.11 -20.16 -16.15
CA ALA A 672 -25.79 -19.72 -15.73
C ALA A 672 -25.90 -18.37 -15.00
N ARG A 673 -25.24 -18.25 -13.86
CA ARG A 673 -25.08 -17.00 -13.12
C ARG A 673 -23.81 -16.28 -13.57
N PRO A 674 -23.74 -14.96 -13.44
CA PRO A 674 -22.60 -14.16 -13.92
C PRO A 674 -21.40 -14.28 -12.97
N VAL A 675 -20.92 -15.51 -12.78
CA VAL A 675 -19.82 -15.89 -11.91
C VAL A 675 -18.79 -16.64 -12.73
N ALA A 676 -17.52 -16.30 -12.55
CA ALA A 676 -16.39 -17.08 -13.03
C ALA A 676 -15.55 -17.58 -11.86
N LEU A 677 -15.11 -18.84 -11.92
CA LEU A 677 -14.15 -19.43 -10.99
C LEU A 677 -12.82 -19.70 -11.69
N LEU A 678 -11.74 -19.14 -11.16
CA LEU A 678 -10.36 -19.37 -11.59
C LEU A 678 -9.60 -20.04 -10.44
N SER A 679 -8.95 -21.17 -10.71
CA SER A 679 -8.19 -21.88 -9.69
C SER A 679 -7.04 -22.67 -10.30
N GLN A 680 -5.87 -22.64 -9.68
CA GLN A 680 -4.80 -23.60 -9.99
C GLN A 680 -5.21 -25.03 -9.60
N SER A 681 -5.94 -25.20 -8.50
CA SER A 681 -6.44 -26.50 -8.04
C SER A 681 -7.83 -26.82 -8.62
N GLY A 682 -7.92 -27.86 -9.46
CA GLY A 682 -9.19 -28.34 -9.98
C GLY A 682 -10.12 -28.94 -8.90
N ALA A 683 -9.54 -29.60 -7.89
CA ALA A 683 -10.29 -30.14 -6.75
C ALA A 683 -10.95 -29.02 -5.92
N PHE A 684 -10.28 -27.86 -5.80
CA PHE A 684 -10.86 -26.69 -5.17
C PHE A 684 -12.14 -26.26 -5.89
N ILE A 685 -12.12 -26.13 -7.23
CA ILE A 685 -13.32 -25.79 -8.03
C ILE A 685 -14.43 -26.81 -7.82
N ALA A 686 -14.14 -28.10 -7.99
CA ALA A 686 -15.13 -29.16 -7.84
C ALA A 686 -15.79 -29.14 -6.45
N SER A 687 -15.00 -28.88 -5.40
CA SER A 687 -15.53 -28.75 -4.04
C SER A 687 -16.43 -27.51 -3.86
N ARG A 688 -16.14 -26.38 -4.53
CA ARG A 688 -17.01 -25.18 -4.48
C ARG A 688 -18.30 -25.39 -5.25
N LEU A 689 -18.25 -26.05 -6.41
CA LEU A 689 -19.46 -26.41 -7.16
C LEU A 689 -20.37 -27.35 -6.35
N SER A 690 -19.78 -28.26 -5.57
CA SER A 690 -20.52 -29.15 -4.66
C SER A 690 -21.08 -28.42 -3.43
N ASN A 691 -20.26 -27.61 -2.75
CA ASN A 691 -20.65 -26.92 -1.50
C ASN A 691 -21.60 -25.74 -1.71
N LEU A 692 -21.51 -25.08 -2.88
CA LEU A 692 -22.33 -23.94 -3.29
C LEU A 692 -23.18 -24.34 -4.49
N GLU A 693 -24.07 -25.30 -4.28
CA GLU A 693 -24.91 -25.93 -5.33
C GLU A 693 -25.67 -24.93 -6.22
N THR A 694 -25.98 -23.72 -5.74
CA THR A 694 -26.69 -22.65 -6.48
C THR A 694 -25.79 -21.55 -7.04
N LEU A 695 -24.48 -21.79 -7.05
CA LEU A 695 -23.50 -20.86 -7.62
C LEU A 695 -23.59 -20.79 -9.14
N ASP A 696 -23.83 -21.95 -9.78
CA ASP A 696 -24.08 -22.12 -11.22
C ASP A 696 -23.23 -21.20 -12.13
N PRO A 697 -21.88 -21.20 -12.01
CA PRO A 697 -21.04 -20.21 -12.68
C PRO A 697 -21.06 -20.35 -14.20
N ALA A 698 -21.02 -19.22 -14.91
CA ALA A 698 -20.84 -19.16 -16.35
C ALA A 698 -19.53 -19.82 -16.80
N PHE A 699 -18.46 -19.65 -16.00
CA PHE A 699 -17.14 -20.22 -16.27
C PHE A 699 -16.53 -20.86 -15.03
N SER A 700 -15.93 -22.03 -15.19
CA SER A 700 -15.07 -22.66 -14.19
C SER A 700 -13.80 -23.16 -14.86
N VAL A 701 -12.65 -22.56 -14.51
CA VAL A 701 -11.38 -22.73 -15.22
C VAL A 701 -10.31 -23.24 -14.26
N SER A 702 -9.85 -24.48 -14.50
CA SER A 702 -8.70 -25.05 -13.81
C SER A 702 -7.42 -24.69 -14.57
N LEU A 703 -6.53 -23.92 -13.96
CA LEU A 703 -5.29 -23.46 -14.57
C LEU A 703 -4.17 -24.51 -14.52
N GLY A 704 -4.18 -25.37 -13.50
CA GLY A 704 -3.11 -26.34 -13.28
C GLY A 704 -1.77 -25.64 -13.06
N ASN A 705 -0.72 -26.16 -13.68
CA ASN A 705 0.65 -25.70 -13.47
C ASN A 705 1.00 -24.37 -14.15
N GLN A 706 0.13 -23.83 -15.00
CA GLN A 706 0.38 -22.59 -15.75
C GLN A 706 1.67 -22.63 -16.59
N ALA A 707 1.90 -23.69 -17.36
CA ALA A 707 3.07 -23.76 -18.25
C ALA A 707 3.01 -22.71 -19.38
N ASP A 708 1.81 -22.22 -19.69
CA ASP A 708 1.58 -21.11 -20.63
C ASP A 708 0.57 -20.12 -20.05
N LEU A 709 -0.75 -20.38 -20.18
CA LEU A 709 -1.77 -19.45 -19.69
C LEU A 709 -1.76 -19.34 -18.17
N THR A 710 -1.92 -18.11 -17.69
CA THR A 710 -1.82 -17.76 -16.27
C THR A 710 -3.12 -17.20 -15.68
N ILE A 711 -3.12 -16.93 -14.37
CA ILE A 711 -4.22 -16.26 -13.67
C ILE A 711 -4.49 -14.88 -14.31
N SER A 712 -3.44 -14.10 -14.56
CA SER A 712 -3.57 -12.76 -15.15
C SER A 712 -4.20 -12.80 -16.54
N ASP A 713 -3.81 -13.76 -17.39
CA ASP A 713 -4.36 -13.91 -18.74
C ASP A 713 -5.87 -14.24 -18.72
N MET A 714 -6.31 -15.12 -17.82
CA MET A 714 -7.72 -15.46 -17.68
C MET A 714 -8.54 -14.33 -17.05
N LEU A 715 -7.98 -13.61 -16.08
CA LEU A 715 -8.62 -12.42 -15.52
C LEU A 715 -8.83 -11.37 -16.60
N ALA A 716 -7.82 -11.08 -17.41
CA ALA A 716 -7.90 -10.13 -18.52
C ALA A 716 -9.03 -10.49 -19.50
N ALA A 717 -9.13 -11.79 -19.86
CA ALA A 717 -10.15 -12.29 -20.78
C ALA A 717 -11.57 -12.18 -20.21
N LEU A 718 -11.75 -12.36 -18.90
CA LEU A 718 -13.06 -12.34 -18.24
C LEU A 718 -13.49 -10.94 -17.79
N ALA A 719 -12.55 -10.05 -17.50
CA ALA A 719 -12.81 -8.69 -17.02
C ALA A 719 -13.66 -7.86 -18.00
N GLY A 720 -13.54 -8.11 -19.31
CA GLY A 720 -14.29 -7.42 -20.36
C GLY A 720 -15.67 -7.99 -20.67
N ARG A 721 -16.06 -9.10 -20.05
CA ARG A 721 -17.32 -9.77 -20.40
C ARG A 721 -18.51 -9.20 -19.63
N GLU A 722 -19.64 -9.03 -20.30
CA GLU A 722 -20.88 -8.56 -19.66
C GLU A 722 -21.61 -9.67 -18.88
N ASP A 723 -21.45 -10.93 -19.30
CA ASP A 723 -22.03 -12.11 -18.65
C ASP A 723 -21.23 -12.61 -17.44
N VAL A 724 -20.24 -11.84 -16.98
CA VAL A 724 -19.46 -12.08 -15.77
C VAL A 724 -19.51 -10.84 -14.89
N ALA A 725 -19.94 -10.98 -13.66
CA ALA A 725 -20.08 -9.89 -12.69
C ALA A 725 -19.21 -10.13 -11.45
N THR A 726 -19.01 -11.40 -11.09
CA THR A 726 -18.17 -11.85 -9.98
C THR A 726 -17.10 -12.82 -10.47
N ILE A 727 -15.86 -12.66 -10.00
CA ILE A 727 -14.74 -13.55 -10.30
C ILE A 727 -14.15 -14.06 -8.98
N GLY A 728 -14.22 -15.37 -8.74
CA GLY A 728 -13.53 -16.03 -7.64
C GLY A 728 -12.17 -16.56 -8.09
N VAL A 729 -11.10 -16.21 -7.38
CA VAL A 729 -9.72 -16.60 -7.72
C VAL A 729 -9.08 -17.33 -6.55
N TYR A 730 -8.56 -18.53 -6.81
CA TYR A 730 -7.71 -19.27 -5.89
C TYR A 730 -6.30 -19.40 -6.48
N ALA A 731 -5.32 -18.82 -5.78
CA ALA A 731 -3.93 -18.73 -6.20
C ALA A 731 -3.01 -19.40 -5.16
N GLU A 732 -2.23 -20.38 -5.58
CA GLU A 732 -1.17 -21.05 -4.83
C GLU A 732 0.18 -20.33 -4.98
N GLY A 733 0.50 -19.93 -6.21
CA GLY A 733 1.73 -19.22 -6.57
C GLY A 733 1.60 -18.58 -7.94
N PHE A 734 2.63 -17.83 -8.34
CA PHE A 734 2.64 -17.16 -9.64
C PHE A 734 3.90 -17.50 -10.43
N ASN A 735 3.80 -17.35 -11.74
CA ASN A 735 4.96 -17.31 -12.62
C ASN A 735 5.70 -15.96 -12.46
N ASP A 736 6.86 -15.89 -13.08
CA ASP A 736 7.70 -14.69 -13.14
C ASP A 736 6.86 -13.48 -13.58
N LEU A 737 6.81 -12.46 -12.72
CA LEU A 737 6.02 -11.22 -12.84
C LEU A 737 4.48 -11.38 -12.99
N ASP A 738 3.93 -12.59 -12.93
CA ASP A 738 2.49 -12.85 -13.09
C ASP A 738 1.67 -12.40 -11.87
N GLY A 739 2.29 -12.28 -10.69
CA GLY A 739 1.65 -11.69 -9.52
C GLY A 739 1.35 -10.20 -9.72
N LEU A 740 2.31 -9.44 -10.27
CA LEU A 740 2.13 -8.04 -10.66
C LEU A 740 1.03 -7.89 -11.71
N ASP A 741 1.10 -8.67 -12.78
CA ASP A 741 0.10 -8.62 -13.84
C ASP A 741 -1.28 -9.06 -13.34
N THR A 742 -1.36 -10.03 -12.42
CA THR A 742 -2.63 -10.40 -11.76
C THR A 742 -3.25 -9.23 -10.99
N VAL A 743 -2.46 -8.51 -10.18
CA VAL A 743 -2.95 -7.35 -9.40
C VAL A 743 -3.48 -6.26 -10.34
N ARG A 744 -2.78 -5.99 -11.44
CA ARG A 744 -3.25 -5.03 -12.46
C ARG A 744 -4.56 -5.46 -13.10
N GLU A 745 -4.71 -6.73 -13.46
CA GLU A 745 -5.94 -7.23 -14.06
C GLU A 745 -7.11 -7.27 -13.05
N ILE A 746 -6.83 -7.43 -11.75
CA ILE A 746 -7.82 -7.23 -10.68
C ILE A 746 -8.28 -5.77 -10.68
N GLU A 747 -7.36 -4.79 -10.67
CA GLU A 747 -7.70 -3.37 -10.66
C GLU A 747 -8.54 -3.00 -11.89
N GLN A 748 -8.19 -3.52 -13.07
CA GLN A 748 -8.97 -3.34 -14.30
C GLN A 748 -10.37 -3.98 -14.22
N ALA A 749 -10.49 -5.20 -13.68
CA ALA A 749 -11.78 -5.84 -13.49
C ALA A 749 -12.66 -5.03 -12.53
N VAL A 750 -12.09 -4.57 -11.42
CA VAL A 750 -12.80 -3.74 -10.42
C VAL A 750 -13.23 -2.40 -11.01
N ALA A 751 -12.38 -1.74 -11.79
CA ALA A 751 -12.71 -0.51 -12.50
C ALA A 751 -13.88 -0.68 -13.49
N ARG A 752 -14.06 -1.90 -14.05
CA ARG A 752 -15.20 -2.28 -14.89
C ARG A 752 -16.44 -2.73 -14.09
N GLY A 753 -16.43 -2.52 -12.78
CA GLY A 753 -17.53 -2.83 -11.88
C GLY A 753 -17.59 -4.29 -11.44
N LYS A 754 -16.58 -5.13 -11.73
CA LYS A 754 -16.57 -6.54 -11.32
C LYS A 754 -16.26 -6.69 -9.83
N GLU A 755 -16.86 -7.69 -9.20
CA GLU A 755 -16.47 -8.13 -7.86
C GLU A 755 -15.41 -9.23 -7.97
N VAL A 756 -14.25 -9.05 -7.33
CA VAL A 756 -13.18 -10.06 -7.30
C VAL A 756 -13.04 -10.58 -5.88
N VAL A 757 -13.27 -11.89 -5.69
CA VAL A 757 -13.05 -12.60 -4.42
C VAL A 757 -11.78 -13.42 -4.57
N PHE A 758 -10.79 -13.16 -3.73
CA PHE A 758 -9.44 -13.68 -3.92
C PHE A 758 -8.99 -14.52 -2.71
N TYR A 759 -8.40 -15.69 -2.95
CA TYR A 759 -7.77 -16.50 -1.91
C TYR A 759 -6.33 -16.83 -2.31
N LYS A 760 -5.36 -16.39 -1.49
CA LYS A 760 -3.95 -16.75 -1.64
C LYS A 760 -3.62 -17.92 -0.70
N ALA A 761 -3.16 -19.05 -1.22
CA ALA A 761 -2.58 -20.12 -0.42
C ALA A 761 -1.13 -19.77 -0.02
N GLY A 762 -0.57 -20.52 0.93
CA GLY A 762 0.80 -20.29 1.40
C GLY A 762 0.95 -19.12 2.38
N ARG A 763 -0.03 -18.90 3.25
CA ARG A 763 0.04 -17.85 4.30
C ARG A 763 1.10 -18.12 5.37
N THR A 764 1.35 -19.38 5.68
CA THR A 764 2.31 -19.80 6.70
C THR A 764 3.43 -20.59 6.04
N GLU A 765 4.57 -20.75 6.72
CA GLU A 765 5.69 -21.54 6.19
C GLU A 765 5.26 -22.96 5.78
N PRO A 766 4.58 -23.77 6.64
CA PRO A 766 4.07 -25.07 6.20
C PRO A 766 3.08 -24.98 5.04
N GLY A 767 2.28 -23.92 4.98
CA GLY A 767 1.36 -23.68 3.88
C GLY A 767 2.08 -23.38 2.56
N ARG A 768 3.19 -22.63 2.60
CA ARG A 768 4.03 -22.34 1.43
C ARG A 768 4.69 -23.60 0.91
N SER A 769 5.27 -24.40 1.81
CA SER A 769 5.87 -25.69 1.44
C SER A 769 4.83 -26.64 0.82
N ALA A 770 3.61 -26.69 1.38
CA ALA A 770 2.54 -27.52 0.83
C ALA A 770 2.07 -27.05 -0.56
N ALA A 771 1.92 -25.74 -0.77
CA ALA A 771 1.55 -25.17 -2.07
C ALA A 771 2.62 -25.43 -3.14
N ALA A 772 3.90 -25.26 -2.79
CA ALA A 772 5.03 -25.52 -3.69
C ALA A 772 5.18 -27.00 -4.09
N GLY A 773 4.74 -27.94 -3.24
CA GLY A 773 4.75 -29.37 -3.57
C GLY A 773 3.57 -29.84 -4.44
N HIS A 774 2.56 -28.99 -4.66
CA HIS A 774 1.33 -29.34 -5.37
C HIS A 774 1.26 -28.74 -6.78
N THR A 775 2.01 -27.67 -7.04
CA THR A 775 2.10 -27.00 -8.35
C THR A 775 3.56 -26.76 -8.70
N ALA A 776 3.89 -26.71 -9.98
CA ALA A 776 5.22 -26.30 -10.45
C ALA A 776 5.52 -24.80 -10.23
N SER A 777 4.63 -24.06 -9.56
CA SER A 777 4.78 -22.63 -9.27
C SER A 777 5.40 -22.41 -7.90
N VAL A 778 6.34 -21.47 -7.78
CA VAL A 778 6.97 -21.15 -6.49
C VAL A 778 6.00 -20.31 -5.64
N ALA A 779 5.87 -20.66 -4.36
CA ALA A 779 5.07 -19.90 -3.42
C ALA A 779 5.81 -18.61 -3.00
N GLY A 780 5.29 -17.45 -3.38
CA GLY A 780 5.89 -16.16 -3.00
C GLY A 780 5.43 -15.54 -1.71
N ASP A 781 5.70 -14.23 -1.60
CA ASP A 781 5.43 -13.43 -0.42
C ASP A 781 3.92 -13.17 -0.28
N TYR A 782 3.31 -13.88 0.66
CA TYR A 782 1.88 -13.79 0.94
C TYR A 782 1.45 -12.36 1.28
N ASP A 783 2.24 -11.62 2.05
CA ASP A 783 1.87 -10.28 2.51
C ASP A 783 1.83 -9.28 1.35
N VAL A 784 2.81 -9.37 0.43
CA VAL A 784 2.82 -8.54 -0.78
C VAL A 784 1.59 -8.83 -1.62
N CYS A 785 1.31 -10.12 -1.89
CA CYS A 785 0.14 -10.51 -2.67
C CYS A 785 -1.17 -10.04 -2.03
N GLN A 786 -1.34 -10.29 -0.72
CA GLN A 786 -2.53 -9.88 0.00
C GLN A 786 -2.71 -8.36 -0.02
N ALA A 787 -1.67 -7.59 0.30
CA ALA A 787 -1.75 -6.13 0.33
C ALA A 787 -2.02 -5.55 -1.07
N ALA A 788 -1.32 -6.03 -2.09
CA ALA A 788 -1.48 -5.55 -3.46
C ALA A 788 -2.85 -5.92 -4.05
N ALA A 789 -3.35 -7.15 -3.82
CA ALA A 789 -4.68 -7.54 -4.28
C ALA A 789 -5.81 -6.76 -3.58
N ASP A 790 -5.69 -6.50 -2.28
CA ASP A 790 -6.66 -5.68 -1.52
C ASP A 790 -6.65 -4.22 -2.02
N GLN A 791 -5.46 -3.66 -2.31
CA GLN A 791 -5.28 -2.32 -2.92
C GLN A 791 -5.86 -2.20 -4.33
N ALA A 792 -5.75 -3.26 -5.13
CA ALA A 792 -6.41 -3.36 -6.44
C ALA A 792 -7.93 -3.56 -6.31
N GLY A 793 -8.44 -3.69 -5.09
CA GLY A 793 -9.85 -3.76 -4.78
C GLY A 793 -10.42 -5.18 -4.74
N ALA A 794 -9.62 -6.25 -4.67
CA ALA A 794 -10.16 -7.58 -4.42
C ALA A 794 -10.56 -7.78 -2.95
N MET A 795 -11.58 -8.59 -2.71
CA MET A 795 -11.91 -9.08 -1.36
C MET A 795 -11.03 -10.31 -1.06
N VAL A 796 -9.90 -10.10 -0.37
CA VAL A 796 -8.96 -11.19 -0.04
C VAL A 796 -9.44 -11.99 1.18
N ALA A 797 -9.88 -13.23 0.97
CA ALA A 797 -10.39 -14.12 2.01
C ALA A 797 -9.25 -14.80 2.80
N ASP A 798 -9.45 -14.95 4.11
CA ASP A 798 -8.49 -15.57 5.04
C ASP A 798 -8.75 -17.08 5.24
N THR A 799 -9.97 -17.53 4.94
CA THR A 799 -10.40 -18.93 5.06
C THR A 799 -11.20 -19.37 3.85
N PHE A 800 -11.26 -20.67 3.59
CA PHE A 800 -12.12 -21.22 2.52
C PHE A 800 -13.61 -20.92 2.75
N LYS A 801 -14.06 -20.92 4.00
CA LYS A 801 -15.47 -20.64 4.31
C LYS A 801 -15.81 -19.18 4.03
N GLU A 802 -14.92 -18.28 4.38
CA GLU A 802 -15.08 -16.87 4.07
C GLU A 802 -15.04 -16.62 2.55
N PHE A 803 -14.17 -17.31 1.81
CA PHE A 803 -14.15 -17.25 0.35
C PHE A 803 -15.51 -17.69 -0.24
N GLU A 804 -16.06 -18.82 0.22
CA GLU A 804 -17.39 -19.30 -0.20
C GLU A 804 -18.48 -18.24 0.07
N GLN A 805 -18.47 -17.66 1.26
CA GLN A 805 -19.47 -16.69 1.70
C GLN A 805 -19.39 -15.37 0.94
N LEU A 806 -18.18 -14.85 0.71
CA LEU A 806 -17.98 -13.63 -0.08
C LEU A 806 -18.34 -13.85 -1.55
N LEU A 807 -18.08 -15.04 -2.08
CA LEU A 807 -18.47 -15.42 -3.44
C LEU A 807 -19.99 -15.49 -3.59
N GLU A 808 -20.68 -16.13 -2.63
CA GLU A 808 -22.15 -16.21 -2.61
C GLU A 808 -22.79 -14.82 -2.46
N LEU A 809 -22.28 -13.98 -1.56
CA LEU A 809 -22.69 -12.59 -1.39
C LEU A 809 -22.51 -11.78 -2.68
N SER A 810 -21.32 -11.87 -3.29
CA SER A 810 -21.01 -11.16 -4.53
C SER A 810 -21.96 -11.59 -5.64
N ALA A 811 -22.18 -12.89 -5.82
CA ALA A 811 -23.08 -13.43 -6.84
C ALA A 811 -24.57 -13.08 -6.60
N ALA A 812 -25.01 -12.95 -5.35
CA ALA A 812 -26.42 -12.68 -5.02
C ALA A 812 -26.77 -11.19 -4.88
N LEU A 813 -25.77 -10.35 -4.58
CA LEU A 813 -25.95 -8.94 -4.23
C LEU A 813 -25.27 -7.97 -5.19
N HIS A 814 -24.56 -8.45 -6.23
CA HIS A 814 -23.85 -7.61 -7.21
C HIS A 814 -24.66 -6.39 -7.67
N ASP A 815 -25.87 -6.63 -8.18
CA ASP A 815 -26.76 -5.60 -8.76
C ASP A 815 -27.43 -4.70 -7.71
N ARG A 816 -27.11 -4.88 -6.43
CA ARG A 816 -27.75 -4.10 -5.36
C ARG A 816 -26.88 -2.94 -4.91
N PRO A 817 -27.46 -1.76 -4.72
CA PRO A 817 -26.73 -0.63 -4.18
C PRO A 817 -26.38 -0.86 -2.70
N VAL A 818 -25.09 -0.90 -2.39
CA VAL A 818 -24.58 -0.79 -1.02
C VAL A 818 -24.36 0.68 -0.70
N ARG A 819 -25.13 1.24 0.24
CA ARG A 819 -25.12 2.68 0.58
C ARG A 819 -24.30 3.00 1.83
N GLY A 820 -23.88 1.98 2.58
CA GLY A 820 -23.15 2.11 3.81
C GLY A 820 -23.00 0.76 4.50
N ASN A 821 -22.72 0.81 5.80
CA ASN A 821 -22.37 -0.32 6.66
C ASN A 821 -23.34 -0.47 7.86
N ARG A 822 -24.51 0.19 7.84
CA ARG A 822 -25.51 0.08 8.91
C ARG A 822 -26.43 -1.10 8.61
N ILE A 823 -26.64 -1.99 9.57
CA ILE A 823 -27.47 -3.18 9.37
C ILE A 823 -28.63 -3.22 10.37
N ALA A 824 -29.77 -3.78 9.93
CA ALA A 824 -30.82 -4.22 10.83
C ALA A 824 -30.85 -5.74 10.87
N VAL A 825 -31.13 -6.31 12.05
CA VAL A 825 -31.24 -7.76 12.21
C VAL A 825 -32.61 -8.12 12.77
N VAL A 826 -33.23 -9.14 12.18
CA VAL A 826 -34.47 -9.76 12.66
C VAL A 826 -34.20 -11.24 12.87
N THR A 827 -34.48 -11.78 14.04
CA THR A 827 -34.32 -13.20 14.36
C THR A 827 -35.45 -13.66 15.27
N ASN A 828 -35.73 -14.95 15.37
CA ASN A 828 -36.61 -15.54 16.39
C ASN A 828 -35.86 -16.09 17.61
N ALA A 829 -34.55 -15.86 17.71
CA ALA A 829 -33.72 -16.39 18.77
C ALA A 829 -32.77 -15.35 19.39
N GLY A 830 -32.85 -15.19 20.71
CA GLY A 830 -32.03 -14.22 21.44
C GLY A 830 -30.52 -14.46 21.37
N PHE A 831 -30.05 -15.70 21.21
CA PHE A 831 -28.61 -15.96 21.08
C PHE A 831 -28.05 -15.44 19.74
N GLU A 832 -28.82 -15.49 18.65
CA GLU A 832 -28.41 -14.91 17.36
C GLU A 832 -28.37 -13.37 17.44
N ALA A 833 -29.31 -12.77 18.18
CA ALA A 833 -29.31 -11.33 18.43
C ALA A 833 -28.04 -10.88 19.17
N VAL A 834 -27.61 -11.63 20.19
CA VAL A 834 -26.35 -11.38 20.92
C VAL A 834 -25.14 -11.63 20.01
N GLY A 835 -25.07 -12.79 19.35
CA GLY A 835 -23.95 -13.15 18.48
C GLY A 835 -23.75 -12.19 17.32
N THR A 836 -24.84 -11.63 16.77
CA THR A 836 -24.79 -10.56 15.79
C THR A 836 -24.16 -9.29 16.38
N ALA A 837 -24.62 -8.86 17.57
CA ALA A 837 -24.12 -7.66 18.22
C ALA A 837 -22.63 -7.77 18.61
N ASP A 838 -22.19 -8.96 19.04
CA ASP A 838 -20.78 -9.23 19.35
C ASP A 838 -19.87 -9.25 18.11
N ALA A 839 -20.44 -9.50 16.92
CA ALA A 839 -19.71 -9.65 15.67
C ALA A 839 -19.59 -8.37 14.84
N VAL A 840 -20.09 -7.21 15.30
CA VAL A 840 -20.15 -5.98 14.50
C VAL A 840 -18.79 -5.32 14.20
N ILE A 841 -17.73 -5.73 14.91
CA ILE A 841 -16.36 -5.24 14.70
C ILE A 841 -15.48 -6.43 14.31
N GLY A 842 -14.87 -6.34 13.14
CA GLY A 842 -13.78 -7.20 12.72
C GLY A 842 -12.58 -6.41 12.25
N GLN A 843 -11.60 -7.10 11.67
CA GLN A 843 -10.33 -6.47 11.32
C GLN A 843 -10.41 -5.58 10.08
N ARG A 844 -11.21 -6.00 9.09
CA ARG A 844 -11.39 -5.34 7.80
C ARG A 844 -12.81 -4.82 7.59
N TYR A 845 -13.59 -4.79 8.66
CA TYR A 845 -14.96 -4.29 8.60
C TYR A 845 -15.38 -3.78 9.97
N ARG A 846 -16.23 -2.77 9.93
CA ARG A 846 -17.01 -2.32 11.08
C ARG A 846 -18.39 -2.03 10.56
N VAL A 847 -19.39 -2.71 11.10
CA VAL A 847 -20.80 -2.44 10.82
C VAL A 847 -21.44 -1.78 12.03
N GLU A 848 -22.55 -1.11 11.79
CA GLU A 848 -23.31 -0.42 12.82
C GLU A 848 -24.67 -1.06 13.00
N LEU A 849 -25.10 -1.20 14.25
CA LEU A 849 -26.47 -1.55 14.62
C LEU A 849 -27.16 -0.30 15.18
N PRO A 850 -27.69 0.58 14.31
CA PRO A 850 -28.30 1.82 14.77
C PRO A 850 -29.55 1.53 15.61
N PRO A 851 -29.82 2.34 16.65
CA PRO A 851 -31.08 2.26 17.36
C PRO A 851 -32.24 2.61 16.42
N LEU A 852 -33.40 1.98 16.63
CA LEU A 852 -34.59 2.24 15.81
C LEU A 852 -35.10 3.67 16.03
N ASP A 853 -35.36 4.36 14.91
CA ASP A 853 -36.07 5.64 14.89
C ASP A 853 -37.46 5.50 15.53
N PRO A 854 -38.01 6.56 16.14
CA PRO A 854 -39.32 6.51 16.80
C PRO A 854 -40.44 5.98 15.88
N VAL A 855 -40.47 6.43 14.61
CA VAL A 855 -41.48 6.03 13.63
C VAL A 855 -41.37 4.54 13.28
N VAL A 856 -40.15 4.04 13.07
CA VAL A 856 -39.91 2.62 12.73
C VAL A 856 -40.23 1.73 13.92
N ARG A 857 -39.85 2.16 15.12
CA ARG A 857 -40.17 1.46 16.37
C ARG A 857 -41.68 1.33 16.56
N GLU A 858 -42.43 2.38 16.27
CA GLU A 858 -43.89 2.36 16.39
C GLU A 858 -44.55 1.43 15.36
N ARG A 859 -44.13 1.49 14.08
CA ARG A 859 -44.61 0.56 13.04
C ARG A 859 -44.36 -0.90 13.41
N LEU A 860 -43.19 -1.20 14.00
CA LEU A 860 -42.88 -2.54 14.51
C LEU A 860 -43.73 -2.90 15.73
N ARG A 861 -43.98 -1.97 16.64
CA ARG A 861 -44.85 -2.17 17.81
C ARG A 861 -46.28 -2.53 17.36
N GLU A 862 -46.84 -1.78 16.42
CA GLU A 862 -48.17 -2.04 15.84
C GLU A 862 -48.24 -3.42 15.18
N LEU A 863 -47.22 -3.80 14.39
CA LEU A 863 -47.11 -5.13 13.79
C LEU A 863 -47.12 -6.23 14.87
N LEU A 864 -46.32 -6.07 15.92
CA LEU A 864 -46.22 -7.03 17.01
C LEU A 864 -47.54 -7.13 17.81
N GLU A 865 -48.23 -6.01 18.02
CA GLU A 865 -49.53 -5.97 18.71
C GLU A 865 -50.63 -6.66 17.91
N ALA A 866 -50.69 -6.42 16.60
CA ALA A 866 -51.64 -7.08 15.70
C ALA A 866 -51.53 -8.62 15.74
N HIS A 867 -50.32 -9.13 16.01
CA HIS A 867 -50.04 -10.57 16.12
C HIS A 867 -49.93 -11.07 17.57
N ARG A 868 -50.37 -10.28 18.56
CA ARG A 868 -50.37 -10.63 20.00
C ARG A 868 -48.97 -10.89 20.60
N LEU A 869 -47.92 -10.33 20.00
CA LEU A 869 -46.52 -10.41 20.46
C LEU A 869 -46.04 -9.17 21.22
N GLY A 870 -46.79 -8.07 21.22
CA GLY A 870 -46.37 -6.78 21.82
C GLY A 870 -46.05 -6.81 23.33
N ARG A 871 -46.46 -7.85 24.06
CA ARG A 871 -46.08 -8.06 25.48
C ARG A 871 -44.80 -8.89 25.67
N LEU A 872 -44.35 -9.57 24.63
CA LEU A 872 -43.25 -10.53 24.65
C LEU A 872 -42.00 -9.99 23.95
N VAL A 873 -42.20 -9.18 22.91
CA VAL A 873 -41.14 -8.65 22.04
C VAL A 873 -40.98 -7.15 22.24
N ASN A 874 -39.74 -6.72 22.47
CA ASN A 874 -39.38 -5.30 22.49
C ASN A 874 -38.85 -4.89 21.12
N ALA A 875 -39.46 -3.88 20.49
CA ALA A 875 -38.99 -3.32 19.22
C ALA A 875 -37.64 -2.60 19.40
N ARG A 876 -36.55 -3.29 19.06
CA ARG A 876 -35.17 -2.78 19.05
C ARG A 876 -34.38 -3.42 17.90
N ASN A 877 -33.15 -2.95 17.66
CA ASN A 877 -32.21 -3.55 16.71
C ASN A 877 -31.01 -4.10 17.49
N PRO A 878 -30.70 -5.41 17.45
CA PRO A 878 -31.41 -6.49 16.76
C PRO A 878 -32.83 -6.77 17.29
N LEU A 879 -33.75 -7.15 16.40
CA LEU A 879 -35.14 -7.49 16.71
C LEU A 879 -35.29 -9.00 16.93
N ASP A 880 -35.57 -9.40 18.18
CA ASP A 880 -35.87 -10.79 18.55
C ASP A 880 -37.39 -11.02 18.60
N LEU A 881 -37.92 -11.68 17.59
CA LEU A 881 -39.33 -12.00 17.39
C LEU A 881 -39.83 -13.15 18.27
N THR A 882 -38.94 -13.87 18.96
CA THR A 882 -39.20 -15.14 19.68
C THR A 882 -39.68 -16.29 18.76
N PRO A 883 -39.66 -17.55 19.23
CA PRO A 883 -40.18 -18.69 18.47
C PRO A 883 -41.68 -18.61 18.14
N MET A 884 -42.42 -17.68 18.76
CA MET A 884 -43.88 -17.53 18.59
C MET A 884 -44.28 -16.74 17.34
N ALA A 885 -43.31 -16.18 16.60
CA ALA A 885 -43.59 -15.44 15.38
C ALA A 885 -43.76 -16.35 14.15
N GLY A 886 -44.85 -16.13 13.40
CA GLY A 886 -45.11 -16.76 12.11
C GLY A 886 -44.60 -15.95 10.92
N GLU A 887 -44.87 -16.42 9.71
CA GLU A 887 -44.33 -15.86 8.45
C GLU A 887 -44.76 -14.42 8.20
N GLU A 888 -45.99 -14.04 8.59
CA GLU A 888 -46.53 -12.69 8.39
C GLU A 888 -45.79 -11.65 9.25
N VAL A 889 -45.37 -12.04 10.45
CA VAL A 889 -44.57 -11.19 11.35
C VAL A 889 -43.17 -11.01 10.77
N TYR A 890 -42.54 -12.09 10.27
CA TYR A 890 -41.26 -12.02 9.57
C TYR A 890 -41.33 -11.10 8.34
N GLU A 891 -42.29 -11.31 7.45
CA GLU A 891 -42.46 -10.49 6.25
C GLU A 891 -42.70 -9.02 6.60
N GLY A 892 -43.59 -8.74 7.56
CA GLY A 892 -43.87 -7.38 8.01
C GLY A 892 -42.65 -6.68 8.60
N ALA A 893 -41.91 -7.36 9.48
CA ALA A 893 -40.74 -6.79 10.14
C ALA A 893 -39.60 -6.52 9.14
N VAL A 894 -39.31 -7.49 8.27
CA VAL A 894 -38.27 -7.35 7.24
C VAL A 894 -38.63 -6.23 6.26
N ARG A 895 -39.89 -6.12 5.83
CA ARG A 895 -40.36 -5.02 4.97
C ARG A 895 -40.14 -3.65 5.62
N ILE A 896 -40.58 -3.49 6.87
CA ILE A 896 -40.41 -2.21 7.61
C ILE A 896 -38.94 -1.81 7.69
N LEU A 897 -38.03 -2.77 7.90
CA LEU A 897 -36.60 -2.51 8.00
C LEU A 897 -35.94 -2.27 6.63
N LEU A 898 -36.39 -2.95 5.57
CA LEU A 898 -35.93 -2.67 4.21
C LEU A 898 -36.37 -1.26 3.75
N GLU A 899 -37.52 -0.78 4.18
CA GLU A 899 -38.00 0.59 3.93
C GLU A 899 -37.31 1.65 4.81
N TRP A 900 -36.60 1.26 5.87
CA TRP A 900 -36.01 2.21 6.82
C TRP A 900 -34.65 2.76 6.34
N ASP A 901 -34.58 4.06 6.06
CA ASP A 901 -33.35 4.73 5.58
C ASP A 901 -32.17 4.76 6.59
N GLY A 902 -32.44 4.43 7.85
CA GLY A 902 -31.41 4.30 8.89
C GLY A 902 -30.49 3.09 8.71
N VAL A 903 -30.82 2.15 7.82
CA VAL A 903 -30.01 0.97 7.53
C VAL A 903 -29.78 0.75 6.05
N ASP A 904 -28.64 0.13 5.75
CA ASP A 904 -28.15 -0.14 4.41
C ASP A 904 -28.35 -1.61 4.01
N ALA A 905 -28.49 -2.53 4.96
CA ALA A 905 -28.78 -3.94 4.73
C ALA A 905 -29.62 -4.57 5.86
N VAL A 906 -30.29 -5.69 5.57
CA VAL A 906 -31.07 -6.47 6.54
C VAL A 906 -30.58 -7.92 6.61
N LEU A 907 -30.37 -8.43 7.83
CA LEU A 907 -30.05 -9.83 8.11
C LEU A 907 -31.22 -10.52 8.81
N VAL A 908 -31.64 -11.66 8.28
CA VAL A 908 -32.80 -12.42 8.79
C VAL A 908 -32.35 -13.76 9.38
N GLY A 909 -32.37 -13.87 10.69
CA GLY A 909 -32.16 -15.11 11.44
C GLY A 909 -33.40 -15.99 11.49
N ILE A 910 -33.24 -17.25 11.11
CA ILE A 910 -34.29 -18.25 11.02
C ILE A 910 -33.81 -19.49 11.77
N VAL A 911 -34.15 -19.58 13.06
CA VAL A 911 -34.00 -20.83 13.82
C VAL A 911 -35.25 -21.67 13.58
N PRO A 912 -35.20 -22.73 12.76
CA PRO A 912 -36.39 -23.41 12.25
C PRO A 912 -37.03 -24.38 13.25
N LEU A 913 -36.62 -24.36 14.52
CA LEU A 913 -37.06 -25.26 15.58
C LEU A 913 -38.33 -24.76 16.26
N THR A 914 -39.33 -24.35 15.47
CA THR A 914 -40.61 -23.84 15.94
C THR A 914 -41.76 -24.38 15.10
N VAL A 915 -42.93 -24.56 15.74
CA VAL A 915 -44.17 -25.00 15.07
C VAL A 915 -44.88 -23.86 14.33
N THR A 916 -44.47 -22.62 14.55
CA THR A 916 -45.13 -21.44 13.97
C THR A 916 -44.64 -21.12 12.56
N LEU A 917 -43.50 -21.69 12.15
CA LEU A 917 -42.92 -21.49 10.82
C LEU A 917 -43.05 -22.76 9.98
N LYS A 918 -43.47 -22.59 8.73
CA LYS A 918 -43.55 -23.61 7.68
C LYS A 918 -42.19 -23.78 7.00
N VAL A 919 -41.30 -24.48 7.69
CA VAL A 919 -39.87 -24.58 7.32
C VAL A 919 -39.40 -26.03 7.21
N THR A 920 -40.30 -27.00 7.40
CA THR A 920 -39.99 -28.41 7.13
C THR A 920 -40.05 -28.70 5.62
N PRO A 921 -39.34 -29.72 5.12
CA PRO A 921 -39.31 -30.05 3.69
C PRO A 921 -40.69 -30.18 3.04
N ASP A 922 -41.67 -30.77 3.75
CA ASP A 922 -43.03 -30.98 3.25
C ASP A 922 -43.88 -29.69 3.21
N GLU A 923 -43.44 -28.63 3.90
CA GLU A 923 -44.17 -27.36 4.01
C GLU A 923 -43.59 -26.26 3.11
N LEU A 924 -42.36 -26.40 2.62
CA LEU A 924 -41.66 -25.36 1.86
C LEU A 924 -42.37 -24.97 0.56
N ASP A 925 -43.09 -25.91 -0.05
CA ASP A 925 -43.85 -25.70 -1.29
C ASP A 925 -45.27 -25.15 -1.03
N THR A 926 -45.65 -24.91 0.21
CA THR A 926 -46.96 -24.30 0.52
C THR A 926 -46.96 -22.80 0.18
N PRO A 927 -48.05 -22.27 -0.41
CA PRO A 927 -48.13 -20.84 -0.71
C PRO A 927 -47.94 -19.96 0.52
N GLY A 928 -47.10 -18.93 0.38
CA GLY A 928 -46.74 -18.04 1.47
C GLY A 928 -45.75 -18.65 2.46
N SER A 929 -44.94 -19.63 2.05
CA SER A 929 -43.79 -20.08 2.83
C SER A 929 -42.78 -18.94 3.03
N LEU A 930 -41.94 -19.06 4.05
CA LEU A 930 -40.98 -18.01 4.39
C LEU A 930 -39.99 -17.71 3.24
N PRO A 931 -39.42 -18.71 2.52
CA PRO A 931 -38.57 -18.43 1.36
C PRO A 931 -39.26 -17.66 0.24
N GLU A 932 -40.52 -17.99 -0.07
CA GLU A 932 -41.30 -17.26 -1.09
C GLU A 932 -41.48 -15.80 -0.68
N ARG A 933 -41.87 -15.54 0.57
CA ARG A 933 -42.08 -14.18 1.09
C ARG A 933 -40.79 -13.36 1.10
N LEU A 934 -39.69 -13.94 1.58
CA LEU A 934 -38.38 -13.27 1.60
C LEU A 934 -37.86 -13.02 0.18
N GLY A 935 -38.07 -13.95 -0.76
CA GLY A 935 -37.76 -13.77 -2.18
C GLY A 935 -38.54 -12.61 -2.80
N ARG A 936 -39.84 -12.48 -2.50
CA ARG A 936 -40.65 -11.33 -2.96
C ARG A 936 -40.15 -10.00 -2.39
N LEU A 937 -39.80 -9.96 -1.10
CA LEU A 937 -39.22 -8.77 -0.47
C LEU A 937 -37.88 -8.41 -1.11
N ARG A 938 -37.01 -9.40 -1.34
CA ARG A 938 -35.74 -9.25 -2.04
C ARG A 938 -35.93 -8.69 -3.45
N ALA A 939 -36.92 -9.16 -4.20
CA ALA A 939 -37.19 -8.70 -5.56
C ALA A 939 -37.75 -7.26 -5.59
N SER A 940 -38.57 -6.88 -4.61
CA SER A 940 -39.25 -5.58 -4.55
C SER A 940 -38.44 -4.45 -3.90
N HIS A 941 -37.30 -4.76 -3.27
CA HIS A 941 -36.46 -3.77 -2.57
C HIS A 941 -35.01 -3.83 -3.02
N ASP A 942 -34.34 -2.68 -3.06
CA ASP A 942 -32.95 -2.58 -3.51
C ASP A 942 -31.90 -2.86 -2.45
N LYS A 943 -32.26 -2.81 -1.16
CA LYS A 943 -31.30 -3.06 -0.07
C LYS A 943 -30.87 -4.53 -0.04
N PRO A 944 -29.57 -4.81 0.22
CA PRO A 944 -29.10 -6.15 0.51
C PRO A 944 -29.92 -6.84 1.61
N LEU A 945 -30.32 -8.09 1.33
CA LEU A 945 -31.04 -8.96 2.25
C LEU A 945 -30.32 -10.31 2.29
N ALA A 946 -29.96 -10.77 3.48
CA ALA A 946 -29.29 -12.04 3.72
C ALA A 946 -30.02 -12.84 4.81
N ALA A 947 -29.86 -14.16 4.82
CA ALA A 947 -30.50 -15.04 5.79
C ALA A 947 -29.48 -15.86 6.60
N VAL A 948 -29.86 -16.22 7.83
CA VAL A 948 -29.13 -17.16 8.68
C VAL A 948 -30.06 -18.33 8.97
N VAL A 949 -29.56 -19.55 8.80
CA VAL A 949 -30.26 -20.78 9.16
C VAL A 949 -29.32 -21.61 10.02
N ASP A 950 -29.34 -21.35 11.33
CA ASP A 950 -28.52 -22.07 12.31
C ASP A 950 -29.22 -23.37 12.73
N SER A 951 -29.06 -24.41 11.89
CA SER A 951 -29.71 -25.71 12.11
C SER A 951 -29.02 -26.87 11.39
N GLY A 952 -29.40 -28.10 11.75
CA GLY A 952 -28.81 -29.32 11.21
C GLY A 952 -29.33 -29.74 9.82
N PRO A 953 -28.80 -30.85 9.26
CA PRO A 953 -29.03 -31.27 7.86
C PRO A 953 -30.50 -31.45 7.44
N ARG A 954 -31.42 -31.68 8.39
CA ARG A 954 -32.87 -31.78 8.13
C ARG A 954 -33.43 -30.54 7.41
N TYR A 955 -32.83 -29.37 7.62
CA TYR A 955 -33.28 -28.10 7.05
C TYR A 955 -32.43 -27.65 5.84
N ALA A 956 -31.60 -28.53 5.27
CA ALA A 956 -30.90 -28.23 4.01
C ALA A 956 -31.86 -27.83 2.86
N PRO A 957 -33.07 -28.42 2.71
CA PRO A 957 -34.04 -27.95 1.72
C PRO A 957 -34.48 -26.49 1.90
N LEU A 958 -34.61 -26.01 3.15
CA LEU A 958 -34.92 -24.61 3.45
C LEU A 958 -33.79 -23.69 2.94
N VAL A 959 -32.54 -24.03 3.24
CA VAL A 959 -31.36 -23.30 2.77
C VAL A 959 -31.33 -23.25 1.24
N HIS A 960 -31.59 -24.38 0.58
CA HIS A 960 -31.65 -24.46 -0.87
C HIS A 960 -32.73 -23.54 -1.46
N ARG A 961 -33.96 -23.58 -0.91
CA ARG A 961 -35.08 -22.72 -1.35
C ARG A 961 -34.80 -21.23 -1.15
N LEU A 962 -34.18 -20.84 -0.04
CA LEU A 962 -33.78 -19.43 0.19
C LEU A 962 -32.73 -18.96 -0.84
N ARG A 963 -31.79 -19.84 -1.22
CA ARG A 963 -30.80 -19.55 -2.25
C ARG A 963 -31.40 -19.47 -3.65
N GLU A 964 -32.32 -20.36 -4.00
CA GLU A 964 -33.09 -20.28 -5.25
C GLU A 964 -33.91 -18.98 -5.32
N ALA A 965 -34.40 -18.49 -4.19
CA ALA A 965 -35.06 -17.18 -4.07
C ALA A 965 -34.08 -15.98 -4.14
N GLY A 966 -32.78 -16.21 -4.33
CA GLY A 966 -31.76 -15.18 -4.50
C GLY A 966 -31.21 -14.58 -3.20
N LEU A 967 -31.42 -15.25 -2.05
CA LEU A 967 -30.83 -14.84 -0.78
C LEU A 967 -29.52 -15.59 -0.52
N PRO A 968 -28.43 -14.89 -0.14
CA PRO A 968 -27.26 -15.54 0.44
C PRO A 968 -27.61 -16.07 1.84
N VAL A 969 -27.22 -17.32 2.14
CA VAL A 969 -27.60 -17.99 3.39
C VAL A 969 -26.38 -18.44 4.19
N PHE A 970 -26.37 -18.12 5.48
CA PHE A 970 -25.29 -18.40 6.40
C PHE A 970 -25.68 -19.44 7.46
N PRO A 971 -24.72 -20.27 7.92
CA PRO A 971 -24.98 -21.28 8.93
C PRO A 971 -25.01 -20.73 10.36
N SER A 972 -24.51 -19.51 10.60
CA SER A 972 -24.54 -18.88 11.92
C SER A 972 -24.53 -17.35 11.81
N ALA A 973 -25.10 -16.68 12.81
CA ALA A 973 -25.31 -15.24 12.79
C ALA A 973 -24.00 -14.44 12.87
N ASP A 974 -23.05 -14.90 13.69
CA ASP A 974 -21.74 -14.26 13.81
C ASP A 974 -20.98 -14.29 12.47
N GLN A 975 -20.94 -15.43 11.79
CA GLN A 975 -20.32 -15.57 10.46
C GLN A 975 -21.01 -14.68 9.42
N ALA A 976 -22.34 -14.61 9.46
CA ALA A 976 -23.11 -13.76 8.56
C ALA A 976 -22.71 -12.29 8.69
N VAL A 977 -22.63 -11.78 9.92
CA VAL A 977 -22.17 -10.40 10.18
C VAL A 977 -20.73 -10.19 9.70
N ARG A 978 -19.83 -11.18 9.88
CA ARG A 978 -18.45 -11.03 9.40
C ARG A 978 -18.38 -10.86 7.90
N SER A 979 -18.96 -11.80 7.14
CA SER A 979 -18.86 -11.77 5.68
C SER A 979 -19.70 -10.66 5.06
N LEU A 980 -20.92 -10.43 5.56
CA LEU A 980 -21.76 -9.32 5.11
C LEU A 980 -21.10 -7.99 5.43
N GLY A 981 -20.53 -7.84 6.62
CA GLY A 981 -19.81 -6.63 7.02
C GLY A 981 -18.61 -6.34 6.14
N ARG A 982 -17.79 -7.36 5.82
CA ARG A 982 -16.71 -7.23 4.83
C ARG A 982 -17.23 -6.78 3.47
N TYR A 983 -18.27 -7.44 2.96
CA TYR A 983 -18.86 -7.09 1.67
C TYR A 983 -19.40 -5.65 1.63
N LEU A 984 -20.14 -5.23 2.67
CA LEU A 984 -20.71 -3.90 2.75
C LEU A 984 -19.62 -2.81 2.86
N CYS A 985 -18.65 -2.99 3.75
CA CYS A 985 -17.55 -2.04 3.92
C CYS A 985 -16.72 -1.93 2.63
N HIS A 986 -16.44 -3.06 1.97
CA HIS A 986 -15.73 -3.10 0.70
C HIS A 986 -16.43 -2.29 -0.39
N ARG A 987 -17.73 -2.51 -0.59
CA ARG A 987 -18.50 -1.80 -1.63
C ARG A 987 -18.77 -0.34 -1.28
N ALA A 988 -18.89 -0.01 0.02
CA ALA A 988 -19.02 1.37 0.47
C ALA A 988 -17.72 2.18 0.22
N ALA A 989 -16.55 1.58 0.47
CA ALA A 989 -15.26 2.22 0.23
C ALA A 989 -15.05 2.57 -1.26
N ARG A 990 -15.41 1.66 -2.18
CA ARG A 990 -15.32 1.87 -3.63
C ARG A 990 -16.17 3.02 -4.18
N ARG A 991 -17.23 3.42 -3.48
CA ARG A 991 -18.11 4.52 -3.91
C ARG A 991 -17.59 5.90 -3.54
N THR A 992 -16.64 5.98 -2.61
CA THR A 992 -15.91 7.22 -2.36
C THR A 992 -14.90 7.32 -3.49
N PRO A 993 -15.00 8.28 -4.42
CA PRO A 993 -13.93 8.47 -5.39
C PRO A 993 -12.67 8.76 -4.57
N VAL A 994 -11.68 7.89 -4.66
CA VAL A 994 -10.30 8.32 -4.46
C VAL A 994 -10.03 9.21 -5.67
N HIS A 995 -10.39 10.49 -5.56
CA HIS A 995 -10.06 11.48 -6.57
C HIS A 995 -8.55 11.67 -6.53
N PRO A 996 -7.81 11.42 -7.63
CA PRO A 996 -6.54 12.12 -7.82
C PRO A 996 -6.92 13.57 -8.19
N GLY A 997 -6.92 14.45 -7.19
CA GLY A 997 -7.20 15.88 -7.37
C GLY A 997 -8.68 16.23 -7.44
N GLY A 998 -9.18 16.84 -6.37
CA GLY A 998 -10.54 17.40 -6.33
C GLY A 998 -10.96 17.64 -4.90
N ALA A 999 -10.77 18.88 -4.43
CA ALA A 999 -11.07 19.32 -3.07
C ALA A 999 -12.45 18.85 -2.61
N ALA A 1000 -12.47 18.08 -1.52
CA ALA A 1000 -13.69 17.82 -0.78
C ALA A 1000 -14.19 19.14 -0.19
N VAL A 1001 -15.32 19.65 -0.70
CA VAL A 1001 -16.12 20.63 0.04
C VAL A 1001 -16.77 19.87 1.19
N ARG A 1002 -16.19 20.00 2.38
CA ARG A 1002 -16.89 19.88 3.65
C ARG A 1002 -16.79 21.22 4.38
#